data_AF-A0A8H5SE78-F1
#
_entry.id   AF-A0A8H5SE78-F1
#
_cell.length_a   1.000
_cell.length_b   1.000
_cell.length_c   1.000
_cell.angle_alpha   90.00
_cell.angle_beta   90.00
_cell.angle_gamma   90.00
#
_symmetry.space_group_name_H-M   'P 1'
#
loop_
_entity.id
_entity.type
_entity.pdbx_description
1 polymer ?
#
loop_
_entity_poly.entity_id
_entity_poly.type
_entity_poly.pdbx_seq_one_letter_code
_entity_poly.pdbx_strand_id
1 'polypeptide(L)'
;MKPVKHTSLGPIGTSNPNILVGGTVQTDAPPLSSFFKDLEGPYPTNGWWAPYAAPPGTGTAAGPFPYESSLDGYGVCFGIGRNREFDGTSVKVPTQLDWRASFTEHSGGFDGHKATAFDTQTVTVQYFQGNSSMTAYLVPGSPYMTFKYKSATPLLTTLNGGIKVFNGKTLSVGDTVSGKGTKFTVVDTKGTSYQIYSDSSIKLIAKAENGNKGTLTANGKFTGILRLVMLRDPSHRRLLDAHSTVYPISVSQDYSISGDSGTVTFRWQTKGTGILLMLTWPHHREVFQSPDSPDPSLLSYLTLKGWMYPTLGNTWRLTYKLTTITWNAPRDVDPSCKESVVNGLKYEVDRLDPSQAPAPNEFYFWGGTLAAKSRLALIADHVGRKDLVDPVIKYLKASFEGWFSATNKALPAYETTWGGVINKEGATNVWVDYGNGYYNDHHFHYGYFLHIAAVIAKYDPNWLAQHKEYVTFFARDIINPSTDDPFFPITRCLDWFAGHSWASGIANGAGSRDQESVGEAVNGYYGAMLWATVALDQEHANFARLLLAIEQQAARKYWHLYPSAGKDDPANPYPEAKFRDLITVGNVMDWQTGAWLFWGAEKVQIAAIQILPVTPVNEVMYDAEWVSNVFAYTMPELTNASYADSWKSVIYAAYANANPQEAAAWSANLSDWGSGNTYTNELYFISTRPNPNGQPICGNLPSNPYGNFKIKTTSGKYIISAANGGQLSATANSTNFADVFYSAYVPNAGTLQLARDKQYVTADQSGTYSLSAARTIADTWERFIIRQKIGERQGVYSIKAVSNGKYVRVGGDGSLVNDGAVEKDATGFRFIKA
;
A
#
# COMPACT_ATOMS: atom_id res chain seq x y z
N MET A 1 -19.77 4.76 -26.81
CA MET A 1 -20.05 3.29 -26.66
C MET A 1 -19.89 2.99 -25.18
N LYS A 2 -20.90 2.39 -24.51
CA LYS A 2 -20.75 2.05 -23.08
C LYS A 2 -19.67 0.96 -22.90
N PRO A 3 -18.93 0.96 -21.78
CA PRO A 3 -18.08 -0.17 -21.41
C PRO A 3 -18.84 -1.49 -21.52
N VAL A 4 -18.15 -2.58 -21.89
CA VAL A 4 -18.79 -3.88 -22.06
C VAL A 4 -19.34 -4.36 -20.71
N LYS A 5 -20.64 -4.68 -20.63
CA LYS A 5 -21.34 -5.13 -19.41
C LYS A 5 -20.71 -6.38 -18.81
N HIS A 6 -20.01 -6.28 -17.69
CA HIS A 6 -19.45 -7.44 -16.98
C HIS A 6 -19.32 -7.24 -15.47
N THR A 7 -20.22 -7.85 -14.72
CA THR A 7 -20.04 -8.54 -13.43
C THR A 7 -21.36 -9.24 -13.08
N SER A 8 -21.31 -10.38 -12.39
CA SER A 8 -22.52 -11.00 -11.84
C SER A 8 -23.14 -10.16 -10.70
N LEU A 9 -22.32 -9.34 -10.01
CA LEU A 9 -22.78 -8.40 -8.98
C LEU A 9 -23.13 -7.03 -9.58
N GLY A 10 -24.29 -6.50 -9.21
CA GLY A 10 -24.71 -5.14 -9.53
C GLY A 10 -23.84 -4.07 -8.85
N PRO A 11 -24.03 -2.78 -9.18
CA PRO A 11 -23.30 -1.70 -8.53
C PRO A 11 -23.73 -1.55 -7.07
N ILE A 12 -22.82 -1.05 -6.22
CA ILE A 12 -23.14 -0.68 -4.82
C ILE A 12 -24.28 0.36 -4.78
N GLY A 13 -24.31 1.26 -5.76
CA GLY A 13 -25.36 2.24 -5.92
C GLY A 13 -25.17 3.04 -7.20
N THR A 14 -26.20 3.78 -7.60
CA THR A 14 -26.20 4.62 -8.81
C THR A 14 -26.58 6.07 -8.53
N SER A 15 -26.66 6.45 -7.25
CA SER A 15 -27.04 7.81 -6.86
C SER A 15 -25.94 8.81 -7.22
N ASN A 16 -26.36 10.04 -7.49
CA ASN A 16 -25.47 11.14 -7.84
C ASN A 16 -24.74 11.66 -6.59
N PRO A 17 -23.40 11.76 -6.59
CA PRO A 17 -22.62 12.25 -5.45
C PRO A 17 -22.69 13.78 -5.24
N ASN A 18 -23.66 14.48 -5.85
CA ASN A 18 -23.84 15.93 -5.71
C ASN A 18 -24.20 16.40 -4.28
N ILE A 19 -24.56 15.49 -3.37
CA ILE A 19 -24.81 15.79 -1.96
C ILE A 19 -23.52 15.93 -1.12
N LEU A 20 -22.35 15.66 -1.71
CA LEU A 20 -21.06 15.94 -1.07
C LEU A 20 -20.94 17.43 -0.77
N VAL A 21 -20.41 17.80 0.40
CA VAL A 21 -20.39 19.20 0.87
C VAL A 21 -19.57 20.13 -0.03
N GLY A 22 -18.57 19.60 -0.72
CA GLY A 22 -17.78 20.34 -1.72
C GLY A 22 -18.49 20.52 -3.06
N GLY A 23 -19.62 19.82 -3.28
CA GLY A 23 -20.37 19.80 -4.53
C GLY A 23 -19.64 19.06 -5.64
N THR A 24 -19.71 19.61 -6.86
CA THR A 24 -18.97 19.10 -8.02
C THR A 24 -17.81 20.03 -8.38
N VAL A 25 -16.75 19.47 -8.94
CA VAL A 25 -15.55 20.20 -9.40
C VAL A 25 -15.02 19.61 -10.71
N GLN A 26 -14.15 20.35 -11.40
CA GLN A 26 -13.37 19.86 -12.54
C GLN A 26 -11.89 19.97 -12.20
N THR A 27 -11.10 18.96 -12.56
CA THR A 27 -9.63 19.04 -12.44
C THR A 27 -9.03 19.93 -13.52
N ASP A 28 -7.84 20.49 -13.25
CA ASP A 28 -7.00 21.16 -14.24
C ASP A 28 -6.20 20.19 -15.13
N ALA A 29 -6.27 18.88 -14.87
CA ALA A 29 -5.69 17.82 -15.68
C ALA A 29 -6.76 16.89 -16.26
N PRO A 30 -7.73 17.39 -17.06
CA PRO A 30 -8.75 16.54 -17.68
C PRO A 30 -8.12 15.54 -18.65
N PRO A 31 -8.79 14.41 -18.97
CA PRO A 31 -8.32 13.52 -20.02
C PRO A 31 -8.11 14.26 -21.33
N LEU A 32 -7.19 13.77 -22.16
CA LEU A 32 -6.99 14.29 -23.51
C LEU A 32 -8.32 14.26 -24.29
N SER A 33 -8.68 15.40 -24.86
CA SER A 33 -9.96 15.59 -25.55
C SER A 33 -10.18 14.65 -26.74
N SER A 34 -9.09 14.19 -27.37
CA SER A 34 -9.12 13.21 -28.46
C SER A 34 -9.33 11.78 -27.96
N PHE A 35 -8.81 11.43 -26.79
CA PHE A 35 -8.62 10.03 -26.40
C PHE A 35 -9.94 9.32 -26.09
N PHE A 36 -10.84 9.95 -25.34
CA PHE A 36 -12.15 9.39 -24.97
C PHE A 36 -13.33 9.97 -25.76
N LYS A 37 -13.08 10.67 -26.88
CA LYS A 37 -14.09 11.45 -27.61
C LYS A 37 -15.43 10.73 -27.90
N ASP A 38 -15.40 9.41 -28.12
CA ASP A 38 -16.58 8.59 -28.44
C ASP A 38 -16.98 7.60 -27.32
N LEU A 39 -16.39 7.79 -26.14
CA LEU A 39 -16.57 6.97 -24.94
C LEU A 39 -17.18 7.82 -23.83
N GLU A 40 -17.85 7.16 -22.90
CA GLU A 40 -18.47 7.80 -21.75
C GLU A 40 -17.72 7.36 -20.50
N GLY A 41 -17.52 8.31 -19.58
CA GLY A 41 -16.95 8.03 -18.26
C GLY A 41 -17.91 7.21 -17.39
N PRO A 42 -17.47 6.86 -16.17
CA PRO A 42 -16.23 7.27 -15.52
C PRO A 42 -14.97 6.65 -16.14
N TYR A 43 -13.84 7.33 -16.05
CA TYR A 43 -12.58 6.93 -16.68
C TYR A 43 -11.55 6.39 -15.66
N PRO A 44 -10.79 5.34 -16.00
CA PRO A 44 -9.72 4.82 -15.14
C PRO A 44 -8.60 5.84 -14.93
N THR A 45 -8.09 5.93 -13.70
CA THR A 45 -7.05 6.89 -13.29
C THR A 45 -5.77 6.21 -12.81
N ASN A 46 -5.86 4.99 -12.27
CA ASN A 46 -4.73 4.25 -11.68
C ASN A 46 -4.36 3.00 -12.49
N GLY A 47 -5.07 2.73 -13.60
CA GLY A 47 -4.77 1.61 -14.49
C GLY A 47 -3.42 1.75 -15.18
N TRP A 48 -2.78 0.63 -15.54
CA TRP A 48 -1.44 0.61 -16.15
C TRP A 48 -1.29 1.47 -17.41
N TRP A 49 -2.40 1.75 -18.13
CA TRP A 49 -2.46 2.54 -19.37
C TRP A 49 -2.94 3.98 -19.19
N ALA A 50 -3.22 4.44 -17.96
CA ALA A 50 -3.59 5.82 -17.66
C ALA A 50 -2.72 6.90 -18.36
N PRO A 51 -1.39 6.75 -18.52
CA PRO A 51 -0.56 7.72 -19.25
C PRO A 51 -0.94 7.98 -20.71
N TYR A 52 -1.74 7.13 -21.35
CA TYR A 52 -2.26 7.40 -22.70
C TYR A 52 -3.36 8.45 -22.72
N ALA A 53 -4.12 8.55 -21.62
CA ALA A 53 -5.27 9.41 -21.49
C ALA A 53 -4.95 10.70 -20.74
N ALA A 54 -4.05 10.64 -19.75
CA ALA A 54 -3.65 11.80 -18.96
C ALA A 54 -2.71 12.73 -19.76
N PRO A 55 -2.89 14.06 -19.73
CA PRO A 55 -1.99 14.99 -20.42
C PRO A 55 -0.53 14.81 -19.96
N PRO A 56 0.46 14.67 -20.87
CA PRO A 56 0.39 14.96 -22.29
C PRO A 56 -0.01 13.78 -23.21
N GLY A 57 -0.30 12.59 -22.67
CA GLY A 57 -0.65 11.36 -23.41
C GLY A 57 0.54 10.54 -23.91
N THR A 58 1.75 11.08 -23.76
CA THR A 58 3.00 10.47 -24.24
C THR A 58 3.78 9.77 -23.13
N GLY A 59 3.17 9.59 -21.95
CA GLY A 59 3.80 8.87 -20.85
C GLY A 59 4.04 7.40 -21.22
N THR A 60 5.06 6.79 -20.62
CA THR A 60 5.25 5.34 -20.71
C THR A 60 4.24 4.67 -19.80
N ALA A 61 3.43 3.80 -20.37
CA ALA A 61 2.58 2.88 -19.65
C ALA A 61 3.38 1.65 -19.23
N ALA A 62 3.06 1.14 -18.04
CA ALA A 62 3.70 -0.05 -17.47
C ALA A 62 3.51 -1.32 -18.34
N GLY A 63 2.44 -1.34 -19.16
CA GLY A 63 2.02 -2.48 -19.97
C GLY A 63 1.90 -2.17 -21.48
N PRO A 64 1.25 -3.05 -22.27
CA PRO A 64 0.66 -4.31 -21.84
C PRO A 64 1.76 -5.36 -21.57
N PHE A 65 1.88 -5.80 -20.32
CA PHE A 65 2.93 -6.73 -19.89
C PHE A 65 2.98 -7.99 -20.79
N PRO A 66 4.15 -8.52 -21.18
CA PRO A 66 5.50 -8.18 -20.71
C PRO A 66 6.09 -6.93 -21.36
N TYR A 67 5.37 -6.27 -22.27
CA TYR A 67 5.83 -5.03 -22.89
C TYR A 67 5.56 -3.85 -21.98
N GLU A 68 6.46 -2.88 -22.02
CA GLU A 68 6.13 -1.49 -21.75
C GLU A 68 5.82 -0.80 -23.07
N SER A 69 4.98 0.23 -23.03
CA SER A 69 4.63 0.95 -24.24
C SER A 69 4.22 2.39 -24.00
N SER A 70 4.37 3.22 -25.02
CA SER A 70 3.94 4.61 -25.03
C SER A 70 3.27 4.96 -26.36
N LEU A 71 2.53 6.06 -26.36
CA LEU A 71 1.95 6.63 -27.57
C LEU A 71 2.77 7.84 -28.02
N ASP A 72 3.05 7.95 -29.31
CA ASP A 72 3.59 9.16 -29.91
C ASP A 72 2.68 9.66 -31.05
N GLY A 73 3.06 10.75 -31.72
CA GLY A 73 2.29 11.32 -32.82
C GLY A 73 2.17 10.41 -34.05
N TYR A 74 2.95 9.34 -34.14
CA TYR A 74 3.00 8.45 -35.30
C TYR A 74 2.38 7.08 -35.02
N GLY A 75 2.43 6.58 -33.79
CA GLY A 75 1.92 5.26 -33.48
C GLY A 75 2.24 4.76 -32.07
N VAL A 76 2.13 3.43 -31.91
CA VAL A 76 2.37 2.75 -30.65
C VAL A 76 3.82 2.32 -30.56
N CYS A 77 4.55 2.85 -29.57
CA CYS A 77 5.91 2.46 -29.25
C CYS A 77 5.88 1.37 -28.19
N PHE A 78 6.66 0.29 -28.34
CA PHE A 78 6.67 -0.82 -27.39
C PHE A 78 8.01 -1.54 -27.38
N GLY A 79 8.32 -2.19 -26.26
CA GLY A 79 9.48 -3.06 -26.14
C GLY A 79 9.48 -3.82 -24.82
N ILE A 80 10.46 -4.69 -24.65
CA ILE A 80 10.65 -5.41 -23.38
C ILE A 80 12.04 -5.04 -22.86
N GLY A 81 12.10 -4.53 -21.63
CA GLY A 81 13.34 -4.31 -20.91
C GLY A 81 14.13 -5.62 -20.80
N ARG A 82 15.39 -5.60 -21.22
CA ARG A 82 16.29 -6.78 -21.17
C ARG A 82 17.36 -6.65 -20.11
N ASN A 83 17.62 -5.43 -19.69
CA ASN A 83 18.60 -5.15 -18.67
C ASN A 83 17.90 -5.17 -17.32
N ARG A 84 18.31 -6.09 -16.46
CA ARG A 84 17.82 -6.19 -15.08
C ARG A 84 19.00 -5.97 -14.17
N GLU A 85 19.00 -4.82 -13.51
CA GLU A 85 20.13 -4.31 -12.74
C GLU A 85 19.81 -4.35 -11.26
N PHE A 86 20.81 -4.65 -10.43
CA PHE A 86 20.73 -4.50 -8.98
C PHE A 86 21.78 -3.49 -8.53
N ASP A 87 21.35 -2.42 -7.87
CA ASP A 87 22.23 -1.31 -7.45
C ASP A 87 22.65 -1.36 -5.97
N GLY A 88 22.31 -2.44 -5.27
CA GLY A 88 22.54 -2.59 -3.83
C GLY A 88 21.29 -2.37 -2.99
N THR A 89 20.30 -1.64 -3.49
CA THR A 89 19.05 -1.35 -2.79
C THR A 89 17.81 -1.65 -3.61
N SER A 90 17.95 -1.66 -4.94
CA SER A 90 16.85 -1.79 -5.88
C SER A 90 17.19 -2.73 -7.02
N VAL A 91 16.18 -3.45 -7.48
CA VAL A 91 16.18 -4.06 -8.80
C VAL A 91 15.49 -3.11 -9.79
N LYS A 92 16.13 -2.90 -10.94
CA LYS A 92 15.65 -2.01 -12.01
C LYS A 92 15.54 -2.80 -13.30
N VAL A 93 14.45 -2.59 -14.02
CA VAL A 93 14.31 -2.96 -15.43
C VAL A 93 14.04 -1.66 -16.18
N PRO A 94 15.08 -0.92 -16.61
CA PRO A 94 14.88 0.36 -17.28
C PRO A 94 14.00 0.21 -18.52
N THR A 95 13.10 1.18 -18.68
CA THR A 95 12.20 1.24 -19.84
C THR A 95 12.97 1.15 -21.15
N GLN A 96 12.52 0.24 -22.01
CA GLN A 96 13.10 0.01 -23.33
C GLN A 96 11.99 -0.14 -24.36
N LEU A 97 11.90 0.85 -25.26
CA LEU A 97 10.99 0.80 -26.42
C LEU A 97 11.80 0.36 -27.64
N ASP A 98 11.45 -0.78 -28.23
CA ASP A 98 12.21 -1.40 -29.32
C ASP A 98 11.64 -1.03 -30.69
N TRP A 99 10.32 -0.90 -30.79
CA TRP A 99 9.61 -0.71 -32.06
C TRP A 99 8.52 0.34 -31.92
N ARG A 100 8.25 1.03 -33.03
CA ARG A 100 7.03 1.78 -33.25
C ARG A 100 6.23 1.16 -34.37
N ALA A 101 4.98 0.79 -34.09
CA ALA A 101 4.01 0.39 -35.12
C ALA A 101 3.19 1.60 -35.57
N SER A 102 3.17 1.86 -36.88
CA SER A 102 2.41 2.94 -37.52
C SER A 102 2.02 2.57 -38.94
N PHE A 103 1.60 3.57 -39.73
CA PHE A 103 1.37 3.45 -41.17
C PHE A 103 1.81 4.72 -41.90
N THR A 104 2.22 4.59 -43.16
CA THR A 104 2.86 5.70 -43.89
C THR A 104 1.92 6.87 -44.16
N GLU A 105 0.61 6.64 -44.23
CA GLU A 105 -0.37 7.71 -44.43
C GLU A 105 -0.57 8.58 -43.18
N HIS A 106 -0.14 8.14 -41.98
CA HIS A 106 -0.34 8.93 -40.76
C HIS A 106 0.56 10.17 -40.76
N SER A 107 -0.03 11.35 -40.55
CA SER A 107 0.66 12.64 -40.66
C SER A 107 1.59 12.99 -39.47
N GLY A 108 1.53 12.23 -38.38
CA GLY A 108 2.31 12.50 -37.17
C GLY A 108 1.61 13.40 -36.15
N GLY A 109 0.35 13.76 -36.38
CA GLY A 109 -0.44 14.57 -35.45
C GLY A 109 -0.92 13.75 -34.26
N PHE A 110 -0.71 14.26 -33.04
CA PHE A 110 -1.11 13.57 -31.81
C PHE A 110 -2.64 13.45 -31.66
N ASP A 111 -3.43 14.34 -32.26
CA ASP A 111 -4.90 14.22 -32.29
C ASP A 111 -5.41 13.11 -33.23
N GLY A 112 -4.52 12.47 -33.99
CA GLY A 112 -4.80 11.38 -34.93
C GLY A 112 -5.02 10.01 -34.26
N HIS A 113 -5.19 9.96 -32.94
CA HIS A 113 -5.47 8.73 -32.22
C HIS A 113 -6.55 8.88 -31.14
N LYS A 114 -7.20 7.76 -30.80
CA LYS A 114 -8.21 7.67 -29.74
C LYS A 114 -8.34 6.25 -29.18
N ALA A 115 -8.87 6.11 -27.98
CA ALA A 115 -9.42 4.84 -27.52
C ALA A 115 -10.74 4.55 -28.24
N THR A 116 -10.96 3.29 -28.61
CA THR A 116 -12.22 2.81 -29.22
C THR A 116 -12.98 1.87 -28.29
N ALA A 117 -12.30 1.30 -27.32
CA ALA A 117 -12.85 0.50 -26.23
C ALA A 117 -11.80 0.41 -25.11
N PHE A 118 -12.27 0.22 -23.89
CA PHE A 118 -11.48 -0.27 -22.77
C PHE A 118 -12.37 -1.14 -21.87
N ASP A 119 -11.74 -1.98 -21.08
CA ASP A 119 -12.37 -2.73 -19.99
C ASP A 119 -11.52 -2.59 -18.73
N THR A 120 -11.77 -3.42 -17.71
CA THR A 120 -11.01 -3.41 -16.45
C THR A 120 -9.49 -3.50 -16.63
N GLN A 121 -8.99 -4.10 -17.70
CA GLN A 121 -7.57 -4.45 -17.88
C GLN A 121 -7.01 -4.12 -19.27
N THR A 122 -7.84 -4.01 -20.30
CA THR A 122 -7.41 -3.79 -21.68
C THR A 122 -7.84 -2.44 -22.22
N VAL A 123 -7.07 -1.92 -23.19
CA VAL A 123 -7.43 -0.73 -23.95
C VAL A 123 -7.17 -0.97 -25.44
N THR A 124 -8.10 -0.52 -26.28
CA THR A 124 -7.97 -0.60 -27.74
C THR A 124 -7.76 0.80 -28.31
N VAL A 125 -6.55 1.08 -28.79
CA VAL A 125 -6.15 2.38 -29.33
C VAL A 125 -6.17 2.33 -30.86
N GLN A 126 -6.78 3.33 -31.50
CA GLN A 126 -6.80 3.47 -32.96
C GLN A 126 -6.12 4.76 -33.39
N TYR A 127 -5.13 4.62 -34.28
CA TYR A 127 -4.58 5.71 -35.09
C TYR A 127 -5.31 5.77 -36.44
N PHE A 128 -5.61 6.97 -36.93
CA PHE A 128 -6.39 7.15 -38.16
C PHE A 128 -5.96 8.37 -38.98
N GLN A 129 -5.99 8.24 -40.31
CA GLN A 129 -5.82 9.34 -41.27
C GLN A 129 -6.75 9.10 -42.47
N GLY A 130 -7.77 9.95 -42.62
CA GLY A 130 -8.80 9.74 -43.64
C GLY A 130 -9.44 8.36 -43.50
N ASN A 131 -9.38 7.55 -44.56
CA ASN A 131 -9.93 6.18 -44.57
C ASN A 131 -8.94 5.10 -44.07
N SER A 132 -7.68 5.47 -43.81
CA SER A 132 -6.62 4.58 -43.37
C SER A 132 -6.58 4.53 -41.83
N SER A 133 -6.45 3.35 -41.24
CA SER A 133 -6.29 3.22 -39.79
C SER A 133 -5.45 2.02 -39.38
N MET A 134 -4.90 2.12 -38.16
CA MET A 134 -4.26 1.05 -37.41
C MET A 134 -4.86 1.00 -36.02
N THR A 135 -5.38 -0.16 -35.62
CA THR A 135 -5.93 -0.42 -34.28
C THR A 135 -5.02 -1.38 -33.52
N ALA A 136 -4.53 -0.97 -32.36
CA ALA A 136 -3.75 -1.80 -31.44
C ALA A 136 -4.67 -2.40 -30.36
N TYR A 137 -4.61 -3.71 -30.19
CA TYR A 137 -5.26 -4.41 -29.07
C TYR A 137 -4.23 -4.59 -27.96
N LEU A 138 -4.27 -3.73 -26.94
CA LEU A 138 -3.29 -3.73 -25.85
C LEU A 138 -3.85 -4.55 -24.68
N VAL A 139 -3.35 -5.78 -24.53
CA VAL A 139 -3.88 -6.79 -23.61
C VAL A 139 -2.74 -7.35 -22.74
N PRO A 140 -2.77 -7.14 -21.41
CA PRO A 140 -1.80 -7.72 -20.48
C PRO A 140 -1.70 -9.23 -20.59
N GLY A 141 -0.48 -9.76 -20.50
CA GLY A 141 -0.18 -11.19 -20.59
C GLY A 141 -0.10 -11.73 -22.01
N SER A 142 -0.46 -10.97 -23.05
CA SER A 142 -0.23 -11.41 -24.43
C SER A 142 1.27 -11.34 -24.74
N PRO A 143 1.92 -12.44 -25.19
CA PRO A 143 3.31 -12.36 -25.65
C PRO A 143 3.43 -11.63 -27.00
N TYR A 144 2.33 -11.27 -27.65
CA TYR A 144 2.32 -10.58 -28.94
C TYR A 144 1.68 -9.21 -28.83
N MET A 145 2.31 -8.21 -29.43
CA MET A 145 1.66 -6.95 -29.80
C MET A 145 0.86 -7.15 -31.08
N THR A 146 -0.42 -6.79 -31.07
CA THR A 146 -1.36 -7.09 -32.17
C THR A 146 -1.94 -5.82 -32.77
N PHE A 147 -1.77 -5.65 -34.08
CA PHE A 147 -2.19 -4.48 -34.84
C PHE A 147 -3.09 -4.87 -36.00
N LYS A 148 -4.29 -4.29 -36.04
CA LYS A 148 -5.24 -4.40 -37.15
C LYS A 148 -5.12 -3.19 -38.06
N TYR A 149 -4.78 -3.41 -39.32
CA TYR A 149 -4.74 -2.37 -40.34
C TYR A 149 -6.01 -2.39 -41.19
N LYS A 150 -6.48 -1.22 -41.59
CA LYS A 150 -7.57 -1.04 -42.57
C LYS A 150 -7.15 -0.01 -43.60
N SER A 151 -6.98 -0.47 -44.84
CA SER A 151 -6.61 0.34 -46.00
C SER A 151 -5.40 1.26 -45.78
N ALA A 152 -4.46 0.85 -44.92
CA ALA A 152 -3.28 1.62 -44.53
C ALA A 152 -2.02 0.86 -44.94
N THR A 153 -0.89 1.54 -45.12
CA THR A 153 0.38 0.92 -45.51
C THR A 153 1.24 0.73 -44.26
N PRO A 154 1.33 -0.49 -43.67
CA PRO A 154 2.09 -0.73 -42.45
C PRO A 154 3.51 -0.19 -42.50
N LEU A 155 3.91 0.48 -41.43
CA LEU A 155 5.24 0.97 -41.18
C LEU A 155 5.67 0.56 -39.77
N LEU A 156 6.71 -0.25 -39.67
CA LEU A 156 7.33 -0.61 -38.40
C LEU A 156 8.70 0.05 -38.36
N THR A 157 8.96 0.87 -37.34
CA THR A 157 10.23 1.58 -37.17
C THR A 157 10.95 1.03 -35.94
N THR A 158 12.22 0.68 -36.07
CA THR A 158 13.02 0.34 -34.89
C THR A 158 13.39 1.60 -34.10
N LEU A 159 13.35 1.51 -32.78
CA LEU A 159 13.71 2.59 -31.84
C LEU A 159 14.98 2.29 -31.04
N ASN A 160 15.37 1.02 -30.96
CA ASN A 160 16.49 0.55 -30.15
C ASN A 160 17.48 -0.32 -30.95
N GLY A 161 18.00 0.23 -32.05
CA GLY A 161 18.93 -0.46 -32.96
C GLY A 161 18.41 -0.47 -34.41
N GLY A 162 19.30 -0.44 -35.40
CA GLY A 162 18.93 -0.56 -36.81
C GLY A 162 18.59 -1.99 -37.21
N ILE A 163 18.04 -2.21 -38.41
CA ILE A 163 17.80 -3.56 -38.92
C ILE A 163 19.12 -4.16 -39.41
N LYS A 164 19.55 -5.28 -38.83
CA LYS A 164 20.78 -6.01 -39.20
C LYS A 164 20.49 -7.22 -40.08
N VAL A 165 19.42 -7.96 -39.77
CA VAL A 165 19.01 -9.15 -40.54
C VAL A 165 17.52 -9.11 -40.79
N PHE A 166 17.10 -9.40 -42.01
CA PHE A 166 15.70 -9.61 -42.36
C PHE A 166 15.53 -10.92 -43.14
N ASN A 167 14.72 -11.84 -42.62
CA ASN A 167 14.48 -13.18 -43.19
C ASN A 167 15.79 -13.92 -43.55
N GLY A 168 16.78 -13.86 -42.66
CA GLY A 168 18.08 -14.53 -42.83
C GLY A 168 19.06 -13.81 -43.76
N LYS A 169 18.67 -12.69 -44.38
CA LYS A 169 19.58 -11.85 -45.18
C LYS A 169 20.16 -10.75 -44.31
N THR A 170 21.48 -10.64 -44.28
CA THR A 170 22.19 -9.54 -43.60
C THR A 170 22.11 -8.25 -44.42
N LEU A 171 21.94 -7.12 -43.74
CA LEU A 171 21.89 -5.79 -44.33
C LEU A 171 23.03 -4.93 -43.78
N SER A 172 23.68 -4.19 -44.66
CA SER A 172 24.54 -3.05 -44.34
C SER A 172 23.71 -1.76 -44.31
N VAL A 173 24.25 -0.71 -43.69
CA VAL A 173 23.59 0.61 -43.71
C VAL A 173 23.39 1.08 -45.15
N GLY A 174 22.16 1.49 -45.46
CA GLY A 174 21.72 1.86 -46.82
C GLY A 174 21.04 0.72 -47.59
N ASP A 175 21.26 -0.53 -47.19
CA ASP A 175 20.67 -1.68 -47.89
C ASP A 175 19.15 -1.72 -47.73
N THR A 176 18.51 -2.29 -48.75
CA THR A 176 17.08 -2.59 -48.75
C THR A 176 16.86 -4.01 -49.24
N VAL A 177 16.03 -4.77 -48.54
CA VAL A 177 15.61 -6.11 -48.96
C VAL A 177 14.11 -6.26 -48.82
N SER A 178 13.48 -7.04 -49.69
CA SER A 178 12.05 -7.34 -49.56
C SER A 178 11.80 -8.83 -49.36
N GLY A 179 10.74 -9.14 -48.63
CA GLY A 179 10.24 -10.48 -48.43
C GLY A 179 8.71 -10.48 -48.55
N LYS A 180 8.16 -11.53 -49.16
CA LYS A 180 6.71 -11.75 -49.25
C LYS A 180 6.34 -13.03 -48.51
N GLY A 181 5.30 -12.98 -47.69
CA GLY A 181 4.89 -14.13 -46.88
C GLY A 181 3.94 -13.73 -45.76
N THR A 182 3.73 -14.65 -44.83
CA THR A 182 2.92 -14.45 -43.62
C THR A 182 3.76 -14.48 -42.34
N LYS A 183 5.04 -14.81 -42.44
CA LYS A 183 5.96 -14.89 -41.30
C LYS A 183 7.29 -14.25 -41.68
N PHE A 184 7.80 -13.41 -40.79
CA PHE A 184 9.07 -12.71 -40.97
C PHE A 184 9.90 -12.76 -39.70
N THR A 185 11.21 -12.64 -39.86
CA THR A 185 12.16 -12.51 -38.75
C THR A 185 13.04 -11.32 -38.97
N VAL A 186 13.18 -10.50 -37.93
CA VAL A 186 14.07 -9.35 -37.93
C VAL A 186 15.01 -9.49 -36.75
N VAL A 187 16.29 -9.22 -36.99
CA VAL A 187 17.29 -9.04 -35.92
C VAL A 187 17.84 -7.63 -36.05
N ASP A 188 17.84 -6.89 -34.94
CA ASP A 188 18.40 -5.54 -34.90
C ASP A 188 19.94 -5.56 -34.71
N THR A 189 20.56 -4.38 -34.77
CA THR A 189 22.00 -4.21 -34.55
C THR A 189 22.45 -4.47 -33.12
N LYS A 190 21.52 -4.53 -32.15
CA LYS A 190 21.76 -4.90 -30.74
C LYS A 190 21.56 -6.40 -30.49
N GLY A 191 21.20 -7.18 -31.52
CA GLY A 191 20.96 -8.61 -31.44
C GLY A 191 19.57 -9.01 -30.96
N THR A 192 18.64 -8.06 -30.78
CA THR A 192 17.24 -8.37 -30.45
C THR A 192 16.56 -9.00 -31.65
N SER A 193 15.87 -10.12 -31.43
CA SER A 193 15.12 -10.82 -32.48
C SER A 193 13.62 -10.66 -32.29
N TYR A 194 12.90 -10.35 -33.36
CA TYR A 194 11.45 -10.29 -33.40
C TYR A 194 10.89 -11.20 -34.49
N GLN A 195 9.79 -11.90 -34.18
CA GLN A 195 8.95 -12.57 -35.16
C GLN A 195 7.76 -11.69 -35.50
N ILE A 196 7.43 -11.62 -36.78
CA ILE A 196 6.28 -10.88 -37.29
C ILE A 196 5.37 -11.87 -38.02
N TYR A 197 4.11 -11.93 -37.61
CA TYR A 197 3.09 -12.76 -38.21
C TYR A 197 2.02 -11.91 -38.87
N SER A 198 1.57 -12.31 -40.04
CA SER A 198 0.48 -11.68 -40.79
C SER A 198 -0.61 -12.70 -41.05
N ASP A 199 -1.88 -12.30 -40.91
CA ASP A 199 -3.03 -13.16 -41.21
C ASP A 199 -3.18 -13.50 -42.70
N SER A 200 -2.55 -12.71 -43.56
CA SER A 200 -2.57 -12.83 -45.01
C SER A 200 -1.21 -12.47 -45.60
N SER A 201 -0.91 -12.95 -46.81
CA SER A 201 0.40 -12.72 -47.42
C SER A 201 0.62 -11.22 -47.69
N ILE A 202 1.69 -10.68 -47.12
CA ILE A 202 2.11 -9.27 -47.27
C ILE A 202 3.54 -9.22 -47.80
N LYS A 203 3.90 -8.17 -48.54
CA LYS A 203 5.30 -7.89 -48.90
C LYS A 203 5.82 -6.74 -48.04
N LEU A 204 6.82 -7.04 -47.22
CA LEU A 204 7.53 -6.06 -46.39
C LEU A 204 8.89 -5.75 -47.03
N ILE A 205 9.25 -4.47 -47.01
CA ILE A 205 10.52 -3.93 -47.49
C ILE A 205 11.28 -3.46 -46.26
N ALA A 206 12.35 -4.17 -45.92
CA ALA A 206 13.25 -3.82 -44.83
C ALA A 206 14.34 -2.88 -45.35
N LYS A 207 14.54 -1.77 -44.66
CA LYS A 207 15.61 -0.80 -44.92
C LYS A 207 16.45 -0.61 -43.67
N ALA A 208 17.76 -0.85 -43.79
CA ALA A 208 18.72 -0.50 -42.76
C ALA A 208 19.12 0.97 -42.94
N GLU A 209 18.61 1.88 -42.11
CA GLU A 209 18.84 3.32 -42.30
C GLU A 209 20.15 3.78 -41.67
N ASN A 210 20.44 3.35 -40.46
CA ASN A 210 21.70 3.56 -39.77
C ASN A 210 21.86 2.55 -38.60
N GLY A 211 22.91 2.70 -37.80
CA GLY A 211 23.19 1.79 -36.68
C GLY A 211 22.11 1.72 -35.59
N ASN A 212 21.24 2.74 -35.50
CA ASN A 212 20.22 2.86 -34.46
C ASN A 212 18.77 2.85 -35.02
N LYS A 213 18.58 2.87 -36.34
CA LYS A 213 17.28 2.99 -36.99
C LYS A 213 17.17 2.13 -38.25
N GLY A 214 16.01 1.52 -38.44
CA GLY A 214 15.59 0.84 -39.65
C GLY A 214 14.07 0.78 -39.74
N THR A 215 13.57 0.46 -40.93
CA THR A 215 12.13 0.43 -41.21
C THR A 215 11.72 -0.84 -41.93
N LEU A 216 10.54 -1.35 -41.60
CA LEU A 216 9.80 -2.34 -42.39
C LEU A 216 8.55 -1.67 -42.93
N THR A 217 8.49 -1.49 -44.24
CA THR A 217 7.35 -0.84 -44.90
C THR A 217 6.64 -1.83 -45.81
N ALA A 218 5.32 -1.91 -45.72
CA ALA A 218 4.53 -2.66 -46.69
C ALA A 218 4.66 -2.01 -48.08
N ASN A 219 4.62 -2.81 -49.15
CA ASN A 219 4.72 -2.27 -50.52
C ASN A 219 3.44 -1.57 -51.02
N GLY A 220 2.43 -1.42 -50.16
CA GLY A 220 1.15 -0.77 -50.44
C GLY A 220 0.16 -0.97 -49.30
N LYS A 221 -1.08 -0.51 -49.52
CA LYS A 221 -2.17 -0.60 -48.55
C LYS A 221 -2.50 -2.05 -48.20
N PHE A 222 -2.69 -2.29 -46.92
CA PHE A 222 -2.98 -3.57 -46.32
C PHE A 222 -4.27 -3.48 -45.49
N THR A 223 -5.03 -4.57 -45.46
CA THR A 223 -6.17 -4.76 -44.56
C THR A 223 -6.06 -6.15 -43.97
N GLY A 224 -5.81 -6.23 -42.67
CA GLY A 224 -5.49 -7.48 -41.99
C GLY A 224 -4.80 -7.23 -40.66
N ILE A 225 -4.21 -8.29 -40.10
CA ILE A 225 -3.54 -8.30 -38.80
C ILE A 225 -2.04 -8.47 -38.99
N LEU A 226 -1.25 -7.66 -38.27
CA LEU A 226 0.15 -7.91 -38.00
C LEU A 226 0.36 -8.14 -36.49
N ARG A 227 1.10 -9.18 -36.13
CA ARG A 227 1.48 -9.49 -34.74
C ARG A 227 2.99 -9.53 -34.61
N LEU A 228 3.52 -8.87 -33.58
CA LEU A 228 4.95 -8.82 -33.28
C LEU A 228 5.21 -9.46 -31.93
N VAL A 229 6.24 -10.31 -31.84
CA VAL A 229 6.70 -10.92 -30.59
C VAL A 229 8.21 -10.94 -30.51
N MET A 230 8.75 -10.61 -29.33
CA MET A 230 10.18 -10.70 -29.06
C MET A 230 10.59 -12.17 -28.88
N LEU A 231 11.56 -12.63 -29.66
CA LEU A 231 12.14 -13.96 -29.56
C LEU A 231 13.44 -13.89 -28.74
N ARG A 232 13.35 -14.14 -27.42
CA ARG A 232 14.53 -14.12 -26.53
C ARG A 232 15.50 -15.27 -26.77
N ASP A 233 14.97 -16.47 -27.00
CA ASP A 233 15.74 -17.66 -27.34
C ASP A 233 15.16 -18.29 -28.61
N PRO A 234 16.01 -18.79 -29.54
CA PRO A 234 15.54 -19.50 -30.74
C PRO A 234 14.58 -20.66 -30.46
N SER A 235 14.72 -21.35 -29.32
CA SER A 235 13.86 -22.46 -28.90
C SER A 235 12.41 -22.03 -28.66
N HIS A 236 12.17 -20.77 -28.25
CA HIS A 236 10.82 -20.25 -27.98
C HIS A 236 9.94 -20.20 -29.24
N ARG A 237 10.56 -20.24 -30.42
CA ARG A 237 9.89 -20.03 -31.71
C ARG A 237 8.79 -21.06 -31.97
N ARG A 238 8.99 -22.32 -31.58
CA ARG A 238 8.03 -23.39 -31.84
C ARG A 238 6.69 -23.13 -31.16
N LEU A 239 6.71 -22.74 -29.88
CA LEU A 239 5.50 -22.42 -29.13
C LEU A 239 4.83 -21.17 -29.72
N LEU A 240 5.63 -20.13 -30.00
CA LEU A 240 5.10 -18.88 -30.57
C LEU A 240 4.48 -19.08 -31.97
N ASP A 241 5.03 -19.95 -32.80
CA ASP A 241 4.47 -20.27 -34.11
C ASP A 241 3.11 -20.95 -33.98
N ALA A 242 3.00 -21.94 -33.08
CA ALA A 242 1.80 -22.75 -32.88
C ALA A 242 0.58 -21.92 -32.42
N HIS A 243 0.81 -20.79 -31.74
CA HIS A 243 -0.24 -19.93 -31.16
C HIS A 243 -0.33 -18.53 -31.81
N SER A 244 0.32 -18.33 -32.97
CA SER A 244 0.37 -17.04 -33.67
C SER A 244 -0.96 -16.62 -34.32
N THR A 245 -1.88 -17.56 -34.56
CA THR A 245 -3.12 -17.33 -35.33
C THR A 245 -4.34 -16.92 -34.50
N VAL A 246 -4.25 -16.96 -33.17
CA VAL A 246 -5.30 -16.52 -32.24
C VAL A 246 -4.77 -15.43 -31.31
N TYR A 247 -5.57 -14.39 -31.07
CA TYR A 247 -5.17 -13.23 -30.27
C TYR A 247 -6.31 -12.71 -29.41
N PRO A 248 -6.01 -12.17 -28.21
CA PRO A 248 -7.01 -11.55 -27.36
C PRO A 248 -7.29 -10.11 -27.82
N ILE A 249 -8.50 -9.62 -27.58
CA ILE A 249 -8.91 -8.24 -27.91
C ILE A 249 -9.56 -7.48 -26.76
N SER A 250 -10.04 -8.20 -25.74
CA SER A 250 -10.60 -7.66 -24.49
C SER A 250 -10.66 -8.77 -23.45
N VAL A 251 -10.97 -8.43 -22.21
CA VAL A 251 -11.23 -9.38 -21.15
C VAL A 251 -12.53 -9.05 -20.45
N SER A 252 -13.31 -10.09 -20.15
CA SER A 252 -14.37 -10.01 -19.17
C SER A 252 -13.90 -10.62 -17.87
N GLN A 253 -14.23 -9.96 -16.77
CA GLN A 253 -13.94 -10.42 -15.43
C GLN A 253 -15.24 -10.77 -14.73
N ASP A 254 -15.20 -11.86 -13.98
CA ASP A 254 -16.29 -12.29 -13.11
C ASP A 254 -15.70 -12.87 -11.84
N TYR A 255 -16.51 -13.05 -10.81
CA TYR A 255 -16.09 -13.71 -9.60
C TYR A 255 -17.21 -14.56 -8.99
N SER A 256 -16.80 -15.48 -8.12
CA SER A 256 -17.73 -16.30 -7.34
C SER A 256 -17.14 -16.51 -5.96
N ILE A 257 -18.00 -16.54 -4.95
CA ILE A 257 -17.59 -16.70 -3.55
C ILE A 257 -18.40 -17.84 -2.94
N SER A 258 -17.69 -18.79 -2.34
CA SER A 258 -18.27 -19.93 -1.63
C SER A 258 -17.58 -20.06 -0.28
N GLY A 259 -18.28 -19.65 0.78
CA GLY A 259 -17.73 -19.59 2.14
C GLY A 259 -16.52 -18.66 2.22
N ASP A 260 -15.37 -19.23 2.55
CA ASP A 260 -14.09 -18.52 2.71
C ASP A 260 -13.17 -18.68 1.50
N SER A 261 -13.75 -18.93 0.33
CA SER A 261 -13.02 -19.02 -0.94
C SER A 261 -13.68 -18.13 -1.99
N GLY A 262 -12.86 -17.31 -2.65
CA GLY A 262 -13.29 -16.45 -3.75
C GLY A 262 -12.49 -16.75 -5.01
N THR A 263 -13.16 -16.94 -6.13
CA THR A 263 -12.54 -17.21 -7.43
C THR A 263 -12.77 -16.04 -8.37
N VAL A 264 -11.69 -15.42 -8.85
CA VAL A 264 -11.71 -14.47 -9.97
C VAL A 264 -11.58 -15.25 -11.27
N THR A 265 -12.44 -14.96 -12.23
CA THR A 265 -12.40 -15.57 -13.56
C THR A 265 -12.08 -14.53 -14.62
N PHE A 266 -10.96 -14.67 -15.31
CA PHE A 266 -10.66 -13.92 -16.53
C PHE A 266 -11.15 -14.70 -17.73
N ARG A 267 -11.90 -14.07 -18.63
CA ARG A 267 -12.29 -14.64 -19.91
C ARG A 267 -11.87 -13.71 -21.04
N TRP A 268 -10.78 -14.08 -21.69
CA TRP A 268 -10.23 -13.36 -22.83
C TRP A 268 -11.14 -13.57 -24.04
N GLN A 269 -11.65 -12.47 -24.59
CA GLN A 269 -12.32 -12.49 -25.88
C GLN A 269 -11.25 -12.54 -26.96
N THR A 270 -11.37 -13.51 -27.87
CA THR A 270 -10.33 -13.78 -28.86
C THR A 270 -10.84 -13.66 -30.30
N LYS A 271 -9.91 -13.46 -31.22
CA LYS A 271 -10.13 -13.57 -32.66
C LYS A 271 -9.08 -14.49 -33.28
N GLY A 272 -9.41 -15.03 -34.45
CA GLY A 272 -8.59 -16.02 -35.13
C GLY A 272 -8.91 -17.45 -34.71
N THR A 273 -7.99 -18.38 -34.98
CA THR A 273 -8.20 -19.83 -34.78
C THR A 273 -7.05 -20.45 -34.01
N GLY A 274 -7.35 -21.32 -33.05
CA GLY A 274 -6.36 -22.04 -32.24
C GLY A 274 -6.57 -21.82 -30.74
N ILE A 275 -5.60 -22.28 -29.95
CA ILE A 275 -5.60 -22.14 -28.49
C ILE A 275 -4.84 -20.86 -28.12
N LEU A 276 -5.44 -20.00 -27.30
CA LEU A 276 -4.81 -18.75 -26.87
C LEU A 276 -3.57 -19.04 -26.01
N LEU A 277 -2.46 -18.36 -26.30
CA LEU A 277 -1.26 -18.35 -25.46
C LEU A 277 -1.20 -17.01 -24.71
N MET A 278 -1.12 -17.09 -23.39
CA MET A 278 -0.97 -15.95 -22.48
C MET A 278 0.19 -16.20 -21.51
N LEU A 279 0.59 -15.19 -20.75
CA LEU A 279 1.71 -15.22 -19.82
C LEU A 279 1.27 -14.90 -18.39
N THR A 280 1.65 -15.73 -17.43
CA THR A 280 1.34 -15.58 -16.00
C THR A 280 2.49 -14.94 -15.24
N TRP A 281 2.20 -14.16 -14.19
CA TRP A 281 3.20 -13.75 -13.19
C TRP A 281 3.25 -14.73 -12.01
N PRO A 282 4.24 -14.59 -11.10
CA PRO A 282 4.35 -15.46 -9.93
C PRO A 282 3.05 -15.58 -9.11
N HIS A 283 2.41 -14.46 -8.78
CA HIS A 283 1.18 -14.48 -7.95
C HIS A 283 0.01 -15.20 -8.64
N HIS A 284 -0.13 -15.07 -9.97
CA HIS A 284 -1.16 -15.79 -10.73
C HIS A 284 -1.02 -17.30 -10.52
N ARG A 285 0.19 -17.84 -10.64
CA ARG A 285 0.46 -19.28 -10.59
C ARG A 285 0.13 -19.91 -9.24
N GLU A 286 0.26 -19.16 -8.15
CA GLU A 286 -0.02 -19.68 -6.79
C GLU A 286 -1.50 -20.00 -6.57
N VAL A 287 -2.39 -19.29 -7.27
CA VAL A 287 -3.84 -19.40 -7.10
C VAL A 287 -4.55 -19.91 -8.36
N PHE A 288 -3.80 -20.26 -9.41
CA PHE A 288 -4.36 -20.70 -10.68
C PHE A 288 -4.94 -22.12 -10.57
N GLN A 289 -6.24 -22.26 -10.77
CA GLN A 289 -6.90 -23.56 -10.84
C GLN A 289 -6.65 -24.26 -12.18
N SER A 290 -6.07 -25.47 -12.10
CA SER A 290 -5.89 -26.40 -13.22
C SER A 290 -5.34 -25.77 -14.51
N PRO A 291 -4.22 -25.02 -14.45
CA PRO A 291 -3.68 -24.37 -15.64
C PRO A 291 -3.09 -25.38 -16.62
N ASP A 292 -3.28 -25.14 -17.91
CA ASP A 292 -2.53 -25.80 -18.97
C ASP A 292 -1.27 -24.97 -19.25
N SER A 293 -0.19 -25.29 -18.54
CA SER A 293 1.06 -24.51 -18.57
C SER A 293 2.16 -25.29 -19.30
N PRO A 294 2.61 -24.82 -20.48
CA PRO A 294 3.82 -25.33 -21.10
C PRO A 294 5.05 -25.17 -20.20
N ASP A 295 6.08 -25.96 -20.45
CA ASP A 295 7.34 -25.87 -19.71
C ASP A 295 7.92 -24.43 -19.78
N PRO A 296 8.33 -23.83 -18.64
CA PRO A 296 8.90 -22.48 -18.58
C PRO A 296 10.07 -22.21 -19.54
N SER A 297 10.83 -23.23 -19.94
CA SER A 297 11.92 -23.12 -20.91
C SER A 297 11.43 -22.88 -22.35
N LEU A 298 10.17 -23.15 -22.65
CA LEU A 298 9.59 -22.96 -23.98
C LEU A 298 9.20 -21.50 -24.27
N LEU A 299 9.02 -20.68 -23.24
CA LEU A 299 8.84 -19.23 -23.36
C LEU A 299 9.00 -18.59 -21.98
N SER A 300 9.82 -17.56 -21.87
CA SER A 300 9.94 -16.81 -20.63
C SER A 300 10.41 -15.37 -20.85
N TYR A 301 9.90 -14.48 -20.00
CA TYR A 301 10.33 -13.08 -19.92
C TYR A 301 10.55 -12.71 -18.46
N LEU A 302 11.80 -12.39 -18.09
CA LEU A 302 12.07 -11.84 -16.76
C LEU A 302 11.71 -10.36 -16.76
N THR A 303 10.63 -10.03 -16.07
CA THR A 303 10.12 -8.66 -15.86
C THR A 303 10.49 -8.17 -14.46
N LEU A 304 10.19 -6.93 -14.10
CA LEU A 304 10.42 -6.42 -12.74
C LEU A 304 9.78 -7.32 -11.66
N LYS A 305 8.51 -7.71 -11.87
CA LYS A 305 7.71 -8.60 -11.00
C LYS A 305 8.03 -10.10 -11.16
N GLY A 306 9.19 -10.42 -11.71
CA GLY A 306 9.68 -11.78 -11.89
C GLY A 306 9.36 -12.38 -13.25
N TRP A 307 9.54 -13.70 -13.33
CA TRP A 307 9.36 -14.44 -14.57
C TRP A 307 7.89 -14.53 -14.97
N MET A 308 7.63 -14.14 -16.22
CA MET A 308 6.40 -14.41 -16.92
C MET A 308 6.50 -15.72 -17.72
N TYR A 309 5.59 -16.67 -17.46
CA TYR A 309 5.59 -18.02 -18.06
C TYR A 309 4.30 -18.34 -18.82
N PRO A 310 4.37 -19.18 -19.86
CA PRO A 310 3.25 -19.47 -20.74
C PRO A 310 2.13 -20.24 -20.03
N THR A 311 0.91 -19.95 -20.45
CA THR A 311 -0.28 -20.75 -20.16
C THR A 311 -1.21 -20.72 -21.36
N LEU A 312 -1.90 -21.83 -21.59
CA LEU A 312 -2.80 -22.04 -22.71
C LEU A 312 -4.25 -21.90 -22.26
N GLY A 313 -5.08 -21.39 -23.17
CA GLY A 313 -6.51 -21.21 -22.95
C GLY A 313 -6.91 -19.77 -22.70
N ASN A 314 -8.18 -19.48 -22.95
CA ASN A 314 -8.76 -18.15 -22.87
C ASN A 314 -9.59 -17.91 -21.59
N THR A 315 -9.62 -18.88 -20.67
CA THR A 315 -10.28 -18.74 -19.37
C THR A 315 -9.29 -19.06 -18.26
N TRP A 316 -9.06 -18.12 -17.35
CA TRP A 316 -8.29 -18.33 -16.14
C TRP A 316 -9.20 -18.27 -14.93
N ARG A 317 -8.94 -19.12 -13.93
CA ARG A 317 -9.62 -19.09 -12.63
C ARG A 317 -8.58 -19.00 -11.53
N LEU A 318 -8.57 -17.89 -10.82
CA LEU A 318 -7.66 -17.59 -9.72
C LEU A 318 -8.43 -17.67 -8.41
N THR A 319 -8.06 -18.58 -7.51
CA THR A 319 -8.82 -18.84 -6.28
C THR A 319 -8.07 -18.45 -5.02
N TYR A 320 -8.66 -17.53 -4.30
CA TYR A 320 -8.12 -16.90 -3.10
C TYR A 320 -8.81 -17.47 -1.88
N LYS A 321 -8.03 -17.69 -0.82
CA LYS A 321 -8.55 -17.92 0.52
C LYS A 321 -8.93 -16.58 1.12
N LEU A 322 -10.19 -16.43 1.52
CA LEU A 322 -10.72 -15.22 2.11
C LEU A 322 -10.53 -15.25 3.62
N THR A 323 -10.23 -14.11 4.21
CA THR A 323 -10.16 -13.99 5.67
C THR A 323 -11.55 -14.12 6.30
N THR A 324 -11.60 -14.70 7.49
CA THR A 324 -12.76 -14.69 8.40
C THR A 324 -12.67 -13.58 9.43
N ILE A 325 -11.54 -12.88 9.50
CA ILE A 325 -11.30 -11.77 10.41
C ILE A 325 -12.15 -10.59 9.96
N THR A 326 -13.00 -10.09 10.86
CA THR A 326 -13.83 -8.90 10.66
C THR A 326 -13.38 -7.81 11.63
N TRP A 327 -14.09 -7.61 12.74
CA TRP A 327 -13.85 -6.50 13.68
C TRP A 327 -12.63 -6.67 14.58
N ASN A 328 -12.38 -7.91 15.02
CA ASN A 328 -11.43 -8.24 16.07
C ASN A 328 -10.49 -9.37 15.63
N ALA A 329 -9.38 -9.54 16.35
CA ALA A 329 -8.54 -10.71 16.20
C ALA A 329 -9.36 -11.99 16.42
N PRO A 330 -9.03 -13.10 15.74
CA PRO A 330 -9.80 -14.35 15.82
C PRO A 330 -9.60 -15.11 17.15
N ARG A 331 -8.85 -14.53 18.10
CA ARG A 331 -8.50 -15.10 19.40
C ARG A 331 -8.68 -14.05 20.49
N ASP A 332 -9.01 -14.53 21.68
CA ASP A 332 -9.11 -13.71 22.89
C ASP A 332 -7.73 -13.17 23.31
N VAL A 333 -7.75 -12.11 24.11
CA VAL A 333 -6.56 -11.57 24.78
C VAL A 333 -6.01 -12.59 25.77
N ASP A 334 -4.72 -12.89 25.67
CA ASP A 334 -4.03 -13.74 26.64
C ASP A 334 -4.27 -13.24 28.08
N PRO A 335 -4.66 -14.11 29.03
CA PRO A 335 -5.01 -13.72 30.39
C PRO A 335 -3.93 -12.88 31.09
N SER A 336 -2.64 -13.12 30.81
CA SER A 336 -1.53 -12.38 31.40
C SER A 336 -1.45 -10.92 30.93
N CYS A 337 -2.04 -10.60 29.78
CA CYS A 337 -2.04 -9.26 29.20
C CYS A 337 -3.30 -8.45 29.52
N LYS A 338 -4.37 -9.11 29.96
CA LYS A 338 -5.72 -8.53 30.06
C LYS A 338 -5.77 -7.28 30.93
N GLU A 339 -5.11 -7.28 32.09
CA GLU A 339 -5.08 -6.12 32.98
C GLU A 339 -4.40 -4.91 32.33
N SER A 340 -3.24 -5.12 31.69
CA SER A 340 -2.50 -4.07 31.00
C SER A 340 -3.28 -3.48 29.82
N VAL A 341 -3.93 -4.32 29.01
CA VAL A 341 -4.82 -3.86 27.93
C VAL A 341 -5.98 -3.03 28.48
N VAL A 342 -6.61 -3.47 29.57
CA VAL A 342 -7.74 -2.75 30.18
C VAL A 342 -7.29 -1.42 30.82
N ASN A 343 -6.11 -1.36 31.42
CA ASN A 343 -5.55 -0.14 31.98
C ASN A 343 -5.17 0.86 30.87
N GLY A 344 -4.58 0.37 29.78
CA GLY A 344 -4.35 1.14 28.55
C GLY A 344 -5.64 1.74 28.00
N LEU A 345 -6.68 0.91 27.83
CA LEU A 345 -8.00 1.34 27.38
C LEU A 345 -8.56 2.49 28.23
N LYS A 346 -8.60 2.32 29.56
CA LYS A 346 -9.09 3.36 30.48
C LYS A 346 -8.30 4.65 30.29
N TYR A 347 -6.97 4.56 30.29
CA TYR A 347 -6.10 5.71 30.15
C TYR A 347 -6.31 6.48 28.84
N GLU A 348 -6.39 5.77 27.72
CA GLU A 348 -6.52 6.40 26.40
C GLU A 348 -7.94 6.92 26.14
N VAL A 349 -8.97 6.21 26.59
CA VAL A 349 -10.37 6.64 26.46
C VAL A 349 -10.69 7.84 27.35
N ASP A 350 -10.16 7.92 28.57
CA ASP A 350 -10.36 9.06 29.48
C ASP A 350 -9.82 10.39 28.92
N ARG A 351 -9.00 10.34 27.85
CA ARG A 351 -8.43 11.51 27.18
C ARG A 351 -9.17 11.90 25.90
N LEU A 352 -10.20 11.16 25.52
CA LEU A 352 -11.02 11.49 24.35
C LEU A 352 -12.09 12.49 24.74
N ASP A 353 -11.74 13.78 24.74
CA ASP A 353 -12.69 14.88 24.91
C ASP A 353 -13.36 15.22 23.58
N PRO A 354 -14.68 14.97 23.40
CA PRO A 354 -15.37 15.28 22.15
C PRO A 354 -15.33 16.76 21.75
N SER A 355 -15.17 17.68 22.70
CA SER A 355 -15.05 19.12 22.41
C SER A 355 -13.70 19.49 21.77
N GLN A 356 -12.71 18.61 21.91
CA GLN A 356 -11.36 18.74 21.36
C GLN A 356 -11.12 17.72 20.23
N ALA A 357 -12.17 17.06 19.74
CA ALA A 357 -12.05 16.15 18.61
C ALA A 357 -11.65 16.94 17.35
N PRO A 358 -10.57 16.55 16.64
CA PRO A 358 -10.08 17.34 15.52
C PRO A 358 -11.06 17.25 14.35
N ALA A 359 -11.37 18.39 13.73
CA ALA A 359 -12.07 18.39 12.44
C ALA A 359 -11.12 17.92 11.31
N PRO A 360 -11.64 17.39 10.19
CA PRO A 360 -10.82 16.97 9.07
C PRO A 360 -10.21 18.19 8.37
N ASN A 361 -8.90 18.41 8.54
CA ASN A 361 -8.18 19.47 7.81
C ASN A 361 -7.63 18.99 6.46
N GLU A 362 -7.43 17.69 6.35
CA GLU A 362 -6.96 16.91 5.20
C GLU A 362 -7.49 15.47 5.36
N PHE A 363 -7.32 14.62 4.36
CA PHE A 363 -7.92 13.29 4.35
C PHE A 363 -7.05 12.21 5.04
N TYR A 364 -5.73 12.30 4.95
CA TYR A 364 -4.77 11.24 5.27
C TYR A 364 -4.47 11.12 6.78
N PHE A 365 -3.85 12.14 7.38
CA PHE A 365 -3.46 12.11 8.79
C PHE A 365 -4.67 12.10 9.74
N TRP A 366 -5.74 12.80 9.39
CA TRP A 366 -7.04 12.72 10.07
C TRP A 366 -7.52 11.27 10.08
N GLY A 367 -7.51 10.62 8.92
CA GLY A 367 -7.92 9.24 8.75
C GLY A 367 -7.11 8.30 9.64
N GLY A 368 -5.77 8.31 9.50
CA GLY A 368 -4.89 7.46 10.30
C GLY A 368 -5.07 7.66 11.81
N THR A 369 -5.15 8.93 12.25
CA THR A 369 -5.32 9.27 13.66
C THR A 369 -6.65 8.75 14.22
N LEU A 370 -7.76 9.02 13.54
CA LEU A 370 -9.09 8.66 14.03
C LEU A 370 -9.34 7.15 13.90
N ALA A 371 -8.79 6.48 12.89
CA ALA A 371 -8.88 5.03 12.77
C ALA A 371 -8.19 4.34 13.96
N ALA A 372 -7.01 4.82 14.38
CA ALA A 372 -6.34 4.32 15.58
C ALA A 372 -7.19 4.51 16.86
N LYS A 373 -7.92 5.63 16.99
CA LYS A 373 -8.86 5.84 18.11
C LYS A 373 -10.08 4.95 18.00
N SER A 374 -10.59 4.70 16.79
CA SER A 374 -11.76 3.83 16.58
C SER A 374 -11.52 2.39 17.02
N ARG A 375 -10.29 1.89 16.90
CA ARG A 375 -9.87 0.58 17.41
C ARG A 375 -10.13 0.43 18.91
N LEU A 376 -10.07 1.51 19.70
CA LEU A 376 -10.33 1.46 21.15
C LEU A 376 -11.75 0.98 21.46
N ALA A 377 -12.76 1.39 20.67
CA ALA A 377 -14.14 0.93 20.85
C ALA A 377 -14.28 -0.58 20.54
N LEU A 378 -13.64 -1.05 19.47
CA LEU A 378 -13.67 -2.47 19.09
C LEU A 378 -12.98 -3.35 20.14
N ILE A 379 -11.82 -2.91 20.65
CA ILE A 379 -11.08 -3.62 21.69
C ILE A 379 -11.85 -3.59 23.02
N ALA A 380 -12.43 -2.45 23.40
CA ALA A 380 -13.25 -2.31 24.60
C ALA A 380 -14.43 -3.31 24.60
N ASP A 381 -15.17 -3.41 23.50
CA ASP A 381 -16.26 -4.39 23.37
C ASP A 381 -15.73 -5.82 23.45
N HIS A 382 -14.63 -6.13 22.75
CA HIS A 382 -14.04 -7.48 22.74
C HIS A 382 -13.58 -7.95 24.12
N VAL A 383 -13.01 -7.06 24.95
CA VAL A 383 -12.57 -7.41 26.32
C VAL A 383 -13.67 -7.25 27.37
N GLY A 384 -14.90 -6.93 26.96
CA GLY A 384 -16.07 -6.82 27.84
C GLY A 384 -16.20 -5.50 28.61
N ARG A 385 -15.49 -4.44 28.21
CA ARG A 385 -15.55 -3.09 28.79
C ARG A 385 -16.44 -2.15 27.99
N LYS A 386 -17.71 -2.53 27.86
CA LYS A 386 -18.72 -1.81 27.09
C LYS A 386 -18.92 -0.36 27.57
N ASP A 387 -18.64 -0.09 28.84
CA ASP A 387 -18.66 1.25 29.42
C ASP A 387 -17.67 2.23 28.76
N LEU A 388 -16.64 1.71 28.08
CA LEU A 388 -15.65 2.51 27.35
C LEU A 388 -15.97 2.69 25.86
N VAL A 389 -17.02 2.07 25.33
CA VAL A 389 -17.39 2.18 23.91
C VAL A 389 -17.98 3.56 23.61
N ASP A 390 -19.02 3.96 24.34
CA ASP A 390 -19.75 5.21 24.08
C ASP A 390 -18.88 6.48 24.10
N PRO A 391 -17.91 6.65 25.03
CA PRO A 391 -17.00 7.79 25.00
C PRO A 391 -16.20 7.88 23.69
N VAL A 392 -15.70 6.73 23.19
CA VAL A 392 -14.98 6.67 21.91
C VAL A 392 -15.93 7.06 20.77
N ILE A 393 -17.13 6.49 20.72
CA ILE A 393 -18.10 6.79 19.64
C ILE A 393 -18.50 8.27 19.64
N LYS A 394 -18.71 8.89 20.81
CA LYS A 394 -18.98 10.33 20.90
C LYS A 394 -17.83 11.17 20.35
N TYR A 395 -16.59 10.81 20.68
CA TYR A 395 -15.40 11.49 20.15
C TYR A 395 -15.28 11.34 18.64
N LEU A 396 -15.46 10.13 18.10
CA LEU A 396 -15.42 9.87 16.66
C LEU A 396 -16.50 10.68 15.93
N LYS A 397 -17.75 10.67 16.42
CA LYS A 397 -18.85 11.44 15.81
C LYS A 397 -18.59 12.95 15.82
N ALA A 398 -18.06 13.49 16.92
CA ALA A 398 -17.72 14.91 17.02
C ALA A 398 -16.68 15.33 15.96
N SER A 399 -15.67 14.48 15.73
CA SER A 399 -14.70 14.68 14.65
C SER A 399 -15.33 14.53 13.26
N PHE A 400 -16.13 13.46 13.07
CA PHE A 400 -16.70 13.11 11.78
C PHE A 400 -17.71 14.14 11.26
N GLU A 401 -18.36 14.89 12.15
CA GLU A 401 -19.32 15.94 11.79
C GLU A 401 -18.72 16.99 10.84
N GLY A 402 -17.40 17.22 10.92
CA GLY A 402 -16.69 18.10 9.99
C GLY A 402 -16.82 17.70 8.52
N TRP A 403 -17.04 16.41 8.21
CA TRP A 403 -17.30 15.94 6.84
C TRP A 403 -18.64 16.38 6.28
N PHE A 404 -19.60 16.74 7.15
CA PHE A 404 -20.94 17.20 6.76
C PHE A 404 -21.08 18.72 6.83
N SER A 405 -20.00 19.44 7.14
CA SER A 405 -19.99 20.90 7.25
C SER A 405 -19.25 21.57 6.08
N ALA A 406 -19.92 22.51 5.41
CA ALA A 406 -19.31 23.34 4.37
C ALA A 406 -18.33 24.39 4.92
N THR A 407 -18.25 24.58 6.25
CA THR A 407 -17.28 25.49 6.89
C THR A 407 -15.95 24.81 7.20
N ASN A 408 -15.86 23.49 7.00
CA ASN A 408 -14.65 22.74 7.24
C ASN A 408 -13.62 22.97 6.12
N LYS A 409 -12.33 22.78 6.43
CA LYS A 409 -11.26 22.99 5.43
C LYS A 409 -11.25 21.90 4.36
N ALA A 410 -11.21 20.63 4.78
CA ALA A 410 -11.27 19.51 3.85
C ALA A 410 -12.71 19.33 3.37
N LEU A 411 -12.93 19.54 2.07
CA LEU A 411 -14.25 19.43 1.44
C LEU A 411 -14.20 18.34 0.38
N PRO A 412 -14.84 17.18 0.60
CA PRO A 412 -15.00 16.20 -0.47
C PRO A 412 -15.92 16.74 -1.55
N ALA A 413 -15.51 16.58 -2.80
CA ALA A 413 -16.27 16.95 -3.98
C ALA A 413 -16.23 15.82 -5.00
N TYR A 414 -17.24 15.76 -5.86
CA TYR A 414 -17.21 14.87 -7.03
C TYR A 414 -16.52 15.58 -8.19
N GLU A 415 -15.39 15.03 -8.64
CA GLU A 415 -14.67 15.50 -9.81
C GLU A 415 -15.32 14.89 -11.07
N THR A 416 -15.71 15.76 -12.01
CA THR A 416 -16.65 15.42 -13.09
C THR A 416 -16.00 15.04 -14.42
N THR A 417 -14.69 15.26 -14.59
CA THR A 417 -14.01 14.99 -15.87
C THR A 417 -13.47 13.56 -15.96
N TRP A 418 -12.93 13.01 -14.86
CA TRP A 418 -12.54 11.60 -14.74
C TRP A 418 -13.61 10.78 -14.01
N GLY A 419 -14.27 11.37 -13.01
CA GLY A 419 -15.33 10.74 -12.23
C GLY A 419 -14.80 10.07 -10.97
N GLY A 420 -14.90 10.75 -9.83
CA GLY A 420 -14.61 10.20 -8.50
C GLY A 420 -14.70 11.23 -7.38
N VAL A 421 -14.60 10.75 -6.13
CA VAL A 421 -14.52 11.64 -4.95
C VAL A 421 -13.08 12.12 -4.81
N ILE A 422 -12.89 13.42 -4.59
CA ILE A 422 -11.58 14.03 -4.28
C ILE A 422 -11.69 15.08 -3.18
N ASN A 423 -10.56 15.46 -2.57
CA ASN A 423 -10.44 16.72 -1.87
C ASN A 423 -10.54 17.88 -2.88
N LYS A 424 -11.56 18.73 -2.73
CA LYS A 424 -11.86 19.84 -3.63
C LYS A 424 -10.68 20.78 -3.87
N GLU A 425 -9.88 21.07 -2.83
CA GLU A 425 -8.71 21.96 -2.96
C GLU A 425 -7.63 21.33 -3.86
N GLY A 426 -7.58 19.99 -3.92
CA GLY A 426 -6.64 19.26 -4.76
C GLY A 426 -6.98 19.22 -6.24
N ALA A 427 -8.18 19.65 -6.66
CA ALA A 427 -8.61 19.60 -8.06
C ALA A 427 -7.65 20.35 -9.02
N THR A 428 -6.96 21.38 -8.49
CA THR A 428 -5.99 22.20 -9.23
C THR A 428 -4.67 22.37 -8.47
N ASN A 429 -4.37 21.47 -7.52
CA ASN A 429 -3.15 21.53 -6.73
C ASN A 429 -2.70 20.13 -6.31
N VAL A 430 -1.71 19.58 -7.02
CA VAL A 430 -1.18 18.22 -6.81
C VAL A 430 -0.55 18.00 -5.44
N TRP A 431 -0.21 19.07 -4.71
CA TRP A 431 0.42 19.00 -3.39
C TRP A 431 -0.58 18.88 -2.24
N VAL A 432 -1.88 19.03 -2.50
CA VAL A 432 -2.93 18.82 -1.50
C VAL A 432 -3.15 17.33 -1.33
N ASP A 433 -3.14 16.87 -0.07
CA ASP A 433 -3.42 15.49 0.33
C ASP A 433 -2.69 14.49 -0.56
N TYR A 434 -1.38 14.68 -0.74
CA TYR A 434 -0.51 13.76 -1.49
C TYR A 434 -0.95 13.49 -2.94
N GLY A 435 -1.72 14.41 -3.53
CA GLY A 435 -2.24 14.26 -4.88
C GLY A 435 -3.58 13.54 -4.95
N ASN A 436 -4.35 13.48 -3.85
CA ASN A 436 -5.71 12.96 -3.85
C ASN A 436 -6.60 13.61 -4.92
N GLY A 437 -6.46 14.92 -5.15
CA GLY A 437 -7.14 15.62 -6.25
C GLY A 437 -6.80 15.11 -7.67
N TYR A 438 -5.68 14.40 -7.79
CA TYR A 438 -5.17 13.74 -8.99
C TYR A 438 -5.27 12.22 -8.87
N TYR A 439 -6.19 11.72 -8.04
CA TYR A 439 -6.48 10.30 -7.89
C TYR A 439 -5.34 9.45 -7.30
N ASN A 440 -4.34 10.07 -6.67
CA ASN A 440 -3.36 9.35 -5.88
C ASN A 440 -4.02 8.88 -4.57
N ASP A 441 -3.65 7.68 -4.13
CA ASP A 441 -3.79 7.23 -2.73
C ASP A 441 -5.24 7.17 -2.20
N HIS A 442 -6.23 7.08 -3.09
CA HIS A 442 -7.65 7.00 -2.71
C HIS A 442 -7.93 5.82 -1.78
N HIS A 443 -7.41 4.63 -2.09
CA HIS A 443 -7.53 3.43 -1.25
C HIS A 443 -6.87 3.61 0.13
N PHE A 444 -5.74 4.32 0.23
CA PHE A 444 -5.11 4.63 1.52
C PHE A 444 -6.02 5.54 2.36
N HIS A 445 -6.43 6.67 1.79
CA HIS A 445 -7.19 7.70 2.51
C HIS A 445 -8.60 7.21 2.87
N TYR A 446 -9.29 6.61 1.89
CA TYR A 446 -10.68 6.21 2.04
C TYR A 446 -10.81 4.93 2.88
N GLY A 447 -9.77 4.10 2.94
CA GLY A 447 -9.68 3.00 3.89
C GLY A 447 -9.90 3.44 5.32
N TYR A 448 -9.18 4.47 5.75
CA TYR A 448 -9.33 5.02 7.10
C TYR A 448 -10.71 5.65 7.32
N PHE A 449 -11.18 6.47 6.38
CA PHE A 449 -12.51 7.09 6.44
C PHE A 449 -13.62 6.04 6.61
N LEU A 450 -13.60 4.99 5.78
CA LEU A 450 -14.58 3.90 5.81
C LEU A 450 -14.46 3.07 7.09
N HIS A 451 -13.25 2.83 7.59
CA HIS A 451 -13.04 2.14 8.86
C HIS A 451 -13.70 2.89 10.02
N ILE A 452 -13.45 4.21 10.13
CA ILE A 452 -14.02 5.04 11.20
C ILE A 452 -15.55 5.05 11.10
N ALA A 453 -16.09 5.28 9.89
CA ALA A 453 -17.53 5.32 9.65
C ALA A 453 -18.20 3.97 9.99
N ALA A 454 -17.56 2.85 9.64
CA ALA A 454 -18.06 1.52 9.95
C ALA A 454 -18.11 1.25 11.45
N VAL A 455 -17.10 1.72 12.21
CA VAL A 455 -17.10 1.61 13.68
C VAL A 455 -18.21 2.46 14.30
N ILE A 456 -18.44 3.69 13.84
CA ILE A 456 -19.57 4.51 14.31
C ILE A 456 -20.89 3.80 14.02
N ALA A 457 -21.11 3.37 12.76
CA ALA A 457 -22.33 2.71 12.33
C ALA A 457 -22.62 1.39 13.06
N LYS A 458 -21.57 0.63 13.44
CA LYS A 458 -21.70 -0.60 14.24
C LYS A 458 -22.39 -0.36 15.58
N TYR A 459 -22.16 0.80 16.21
CA TYR A 459 -22.67 1.13 17.54
C TYR A 459 -23.78 2.20 17.54
N ASP A 460 -24.02 2.87 16.41
CA ASP A 460 -25.08 3.87 16.24
C ASP A 460 -25.85 3.67 14.93
N PRO A 461 -26.93 2.85 14.96
CA PRO A 461 -27.77 2.60 13.78
C PRO A 461 -28.50 3.85 13.27
N ASN A 462 -28.76 4.84 14.12
CA ASN A 462 -29.40 6.09 13.69
C ASN A 462 -28.45 6.94 12.87
N TRP A 463 -27.19 7.03 13.30
CA TRP A 463 -26.13 7.67 12.51
C TRP A 463 -25.95 6.98 11.16
N LEU A 464 -25.94 5.64 11.14
CA LEU A 464 -25.89 4.89 9.88
C LEU A 464 -27.06 5.26 8.96
N ALA A 465 -28.30 5.27 9.46
CA ALA A 465 -29.48 5.62 8.67
C ALA A 465 -29.39 7.03 8.07
N GLN A 466 -28.78 7.97 8.77
CA GLN A 466 -28.62 9.36 8.34
C GLN A 466 -27.50 9.56 7.31
N HIS A 467 -26.37 8.87 7.47
CA HIS A 467 -25.14 9.17 6.72
C HIS A 467 -24.72 8.08 5.72
N LYS A 468 -25.47 6.97 5.63
CA LYS A 468 -25.14 5.82 4.78
C LYS A 468 -24.81 6.22 3.34
N GLU A 469 -25.65 7.02 2.70
CA GLU A 469 -25.45 7.37 1.29
C GLU A 469 -24.15 8.16 1.09
N TYR A 470 -23.92 9.18 1.92
CA TYR A 470 -22.73 10.03 1.87
C TYR A 470 -21.43 9.22 1.98
N VAL A 471 -21.35 8.35 2.99
CA VAL A 471 -20.16 7.51 3.22
C VAL A 471 -19.98 6.49 2.09
N THR A 472 -21.08 5.99 1.53
CA THR A 472 -21.05 4.97 0.46
C THR A 472 -20.44 5.50 -0.85
N PHE A 473 -20.39 6.81 -1.10
CA PHE A 473 -19.65 7.35 -2.26
C PHE A 473 -18.15 7.05 -2.20
N PHE A 474 -17.55 7.08 -1.01
CA PHE A 474 -16.14 6.73 -0.83
C PHE A 474 -15.90 5.23 -1.06
N ALA A 475 -16.83 4.37 -0.63
CA ALA A 475 -16.77 2.94 -0.92
C ALA A 475 -16.91 2.66 -2.42
N ARG A 476 -17.85 3.34 -3.10
CA ARG A 476 -18.02 3.22 -4.56
C ARG A 476 -16.77 3.63 -5.32
N ASP A 477 -16.02 4.61 -4.83
CA ASP A 477 -14.78 5.05 -5.47
C ASP A 477 -13.70 3.95 -5.54
N ILE A 478 -13.54 3.16 -4.47
CA ILE A 478 -12.45 2.18 -4.37
C ILE A 478 -12.87 0.72 -4.56
N ILE A 479 -14.15 0.37 -4.34
CA ILE A 479 -14.65 -1.02 -4.41
C ILE A 479 -15.92 -1.21 -5.27
N ASN A 480 -16.21 -0.32 -6.22
CA ASN A 480 -17.31 -0.57 -7.16
C ASN A 480 -17.05 -1.86 -7.98
N PRO A 481 -17.97 -2.83 -7.98
CA PRO A 481 -17.82 -4.08 -8.74
C PRO A 481 -18.34 -3.98 -10.18
N SER A 482 -19.04 -2.91 -10.58
CA SER A 482 -19.87 -2.94 -11.79
C SER A 482 -19.77 -1.70 -12.68
N THR A 483 -19.75 -1.91 -13.99
CA THR A 483 -19.86 -0.84 -15.01
C THR A 483 -21.22 -0.14 -15.02
N ASP A 484 -22.21 -0.68 -14.31
CA ASP A 484 -23.55 -0.09 -14.22
C ASP A 484 -23.60 1.12 -13.27
N ASP A 485 -22.56 1.36 -12.46
CA ASP A 485 -22.39 2.63 -11.74
C ASP A 485 -21.95 3.74 -12.71
N PRO A 486 -22.75 4.78 -12.94
CA PRO A 486 -22.42 5.83 -13.91
C PRO A 486 -21.43 6.87 -13.37
N PHE A 487 -20.98 6.76 -12.11
CA PHE A 487 -20.14 7.78 -11.46
C PHE A 487 -18.75 7.29 -11.06
N PHE A 488 -18.55 5.98 -10.85
CA PHE A 488 -17.29 5.41 -10.36
C PHE A 488 -16.78 4.24 -11.23
N PRO A 489 -15.47 4.15 -11.53
CA PRO A 489 -14.92 3.02 -12.28
C PRO A 489 -14.93 1.75 -11.43
N ILE A 490 -14.78 0.58 -12.06
CA ILE A 490 -14.62 -0.68 -11.32
C ILE A 490 -13.28 -0.63 -10.56
N THR A 491 -13.34 -0.84 -9.23
CA THR A 491 -12.18 -0.94 -8.31
C THR A 491 -10.99 -0.05 -8.69
N ARG A 492 -11.16 1.28 -8.61
CA ARG A 492 -10.26 2.30 -9.21
C ARG A 492 -8.77 1.97 -9.12
N CYS A 493 -8.29 1.63 -7.93
CA CYS A 493 -6.87 1.45 -7.65
C CYS A 493 -6.35 0.03 -7.98
N LEU A 494 -7.22 -0.99 -7.95
CA LEU A 494 -6.81 -2.39 -8.13
C LEU A 494 -6.55 -2.71 -9.60
N ASP A 495 -5.32 -3.13 -9.91
CA ASP A 495 -4.99 -3.75 -11.18
C ASP A 495 -5.09 -5.28 -11.02
N TRP A 496 -6.17 -5.85 -11.55
CA TRP A 496 -6.48 -7.26 -11.40
C TRP A 496 -5.47 -8.21 -12.05
N PHE A 497 -4.72 -7.77 -13.07
CA PHE A 497 -3.66 -8.57 -13.68
C PHE A 497 -2.32 -8.39 -12.96
N ALA A 498 -2.05 -7.21 -12.39
CA ALA A 498 -0.92 -7.01 -11.49
C ALA A 498 -1.10 -7.70 -10.14
N GLY A 499 -2.35 -7.92 -9.73
CA GLY A 499 -2.73 -8.55 -8.48
C GLY A 499 -2.60 -7.64 -7.27
N HIS A 500 -2.42 -6.34 -7.47
CA HIS A 500 -2.33 -5.34 -6.39
C HIS A 500 -2.75 -3.96 -6.89
N SER A 501 -2.87 -3.03 -5.95
CA SER A 501 -3.27 -1.66 -6.24
C SER A 501 -2.10 -0.81 -6.72
N TRP A 502 -2.38 0.15 -7.61
CA TRP A 502 -1.48 1.26 -7.91
C TRP A 502 -1.95 2.50 -7.15
N ALA A 503 -1.03 3.07 -6.36
CA ALA A 503 -1.29 4.28 -5.57
C ALA A 503 -1.37 5.49 -6.48
N SER A 504 -0.45 5.60 -7.44
CA SER A 504 -0.44 6.73 -8.35
C SER A 504 -1.64 6.77 -9.30
N GLY A 505 -2.26 7.94 -9.37
CA GLY A 505 -3.33 8.32 -10.29
C GLY A 505 -2.77 9.08 -11.49
N ILE A 506 -3.33 10.25 -11.76
CA ILE A 506 -3.04 11.07 -12.95
C ILE A 506 -2.00 12.17 -12.72
N ALA A 507 -1.46 12.28 -11.49
CA ALA A 507 -0.39 13.22 -11.18
C ALA A 507 0.80 13.04 -12.13
N ASN A 508 1.48 14.15 -12.47
CA ASN A 508 2.64 14.16 -13.37
C ASN A 508 2.38 13.47 -14.73
N GLY A 509 1.17 13.62 -15.27
CA GLY A 509 0.74 13.05 -16.55
C GLY A 509 0.53 11.54 -16.51
N ALA A 510 0.11 11.04 -15.34
CA ALA A 510 0.04 9.62 -15.03
C ALA A 510 1.34 8.90 -15.40
N GLY A 511 2.50 9.41 -14.94
CA GLY A 511 3.81 8.80 -15.16
C GLY A 511 3.94 7.38 -14.59
N SER A 512 5.16 6.97 -14.24
CA SER A 512 5.46 5.65 -13.67
C SER A 512 4.44 5.24 -12.61
N ARG A 513 3.92 4.01 -12.72
CA ARG A 513 3.01 3.47 -11.70
C ARG A 513 3.80 3.12 -10.45
N ASP A 514 3.24 3.37 -9.27
CA ASP A 514 3.89 3.05 -8.00
C ASP A 514 2.89 2.62 -6.91
N GLN A 515 3.42 1.90 -5.93
CA GLN A 515 2.76 1.47 -4.70
C GLN A 515 3.84 1.36 -3.62
N GLU A 516 3.69 2.13 -2.54
CA GLU A 516 4.63 2.14 -1.40
C GLU A 516 4.08 1.32 -0.24
N SER A 517 2.99 1.78 0.40
CA SER A 517 2.44 1.17 1.62
C SER A 517 1.41 0.08 1.33
N VAL A 518 1.83 -1.19 1.35
CA VAL A 518 0.87 -2.30 1.22
C VAL A 518 0.00 -2.50 2.46
N GLY A 519 0.49 -2.11 3.64
CA GLY A 519 -0.31 -2.15 4.86
C GLY A 519 -1.52 -1.21 4.78
N GLU A 520 -1.34 -0.02 4.20
CA GLU A 520 -2.44 0.91 3.95
C GLU A 520 -3.35 0.46 2.79
N ALA A 521 -2.81 -0.17 1.75
CA ALA A 521 -3.62 -0.76 0.69
C ALA A 521 -4.58 -1.83 1.23
N VAL A 522 -4.04 -2.72 2.08
CA VAL A 522 -4.82 -3.74 2.80
C VAL A 522 -5.84 -3.09 3.72
N ASN A 523 -5.47 -2.01 4.43
CA ASN A 523 -6.43 -1.25 5.23
C ASN A 523 -7.52 -0.57 4.39
N GLY A 524 -7.21 -0.16 3.16
CA GLY A 524 -8.15 0.32 2.14
C GLY A 524 -9.34 -0.61 1.96
N TYR A 525 -9.05 -1.85 1.57
CA TYR A 525 -10.06 -2.87 1.36
C TYR A 525 -10.66 -3.39 2.68
N TYR A 526 -9.91 -3.36 3.78
CA TYR A 526 -10.44 -3.72 5.10
C TYR A 526 -11.49 -2.72 5.60
N GLY A 527 -11.21 -1.42 5.53
CA GLY A 527 -12.17 -0.37 5.87
C GLY A 527 -13.43 -0.45 5.02
N ALA A 528 -13.26 -0.67 3.71
CA ALA A 528 -14.38 -0.90 2.79
C ALA A 528 -15.18 -2.16 3.13
N MET A 529 -14.51 -3.26 3.51
CA MET A 529 -15.15 -4.49 3.97
C MET A 529 -15.97 -4.28 5.25
N LEU A 530 -15.43 -3.54 6.24
CA LEU A 530 -16.16 -3.21 7.46
C LEU A 530 -17.39 -2.36 7.16
N TRP A 531 -17.26 -1.35 6.29
CA TRP A 531 -18.40 -0.53 5.87
C TRP A 531 -19.46 -1.36 5.15
N ALA A 532 -19.06 -2.18 4.17
CA ALA A 532 -19.96 -3.07 3.45
C ALA A 532 -20.70 -4.03 4.40
N THR A 533 -20.02 -4.52 5.43
CA THR A 533 -20.61 -5.42 6.44
C THR A 533 -21.73 -4.76 7.25
N VAL A 534 -21.65 -3.46 7.54
CA VAL A 534 -22.68 -2.76 8.35
C VAL A 534 -23.70 -1.99 7.51
N ALA A 535 -23.32 -1.55 6.32
CA ALA A 535 -24.12 -0.62 5.52
C ALA A 535 -24.68 -1.23 4.23
N LEU A 536 -24.06 -2.27 3.67
CA LEU A 536 -24.42 -2.87 2.38
C LEU A 536 -24.96 -4.30 2.57
N ASP A 537 -25.08 -5.04 1.48
CA ASP A 537 -25.43 -6.47 1.51
C ASP A 537 -24.19 -7.37 1.62
N GLN A 538 -24.46 -8.65 1.87
CA GLN A 538 -23.45 -9.68 2.07
C GLN A 538 -22.59 -9.94 0.82
N GLU A 539 -23.14 -9.73 -0.39
CA GLU A 539 -22.41 -9.95 -1.64
C GLU A 539 -21.33 -8.89 -1.82
N HIS A 540 -21.64 -7.62 -1.55
CA HIS A 540 -20.67 -6.53 -1.55
C HIS A 540 -19.61 -6.67 -0.44
N ALA A 541 -20.01 -7.12 0.75
CA ALA A 541 -19.05 -7.42 1.82
C ALA A 541 -18.10 -8.56 1.42
N ASN A 542 -18.62 -9.59 0.75
CA ASN A 542 -17.82 -10.69 0.22
C ASN A 542 -16.90 -10.24 -0.92
N PHE A 543 -17.36 -9.35 -1.80
CA PHE A 543 -16.50 -8.74 -2.82
C PHE A 543 -15.33 -7.99 -2.18
N ALA A 544 -15.56 -7.18 -1.16
CA ALA A 544 -14.49 -6.51 -0.42
C ALA A 544 -13.52 -7.50 0.24
N ARG A 545 -14.00 -8.63 0.77
CA ARG A 545 -13.14 -9.74 1.28
C ARG A 545 -12.24 -10.31 0.20
N LEU A 546 -12.73 -10.41 -1.05
CA LEU A 546 -11.94 -10.88 -2.19
C LEU A 546 -10.83 -9.87 -2.55
N LEU A 547 -11.15 -8.58 -2.65
CA LEU A 547 -10.16 -7.52 -2.92
C LEU A 547 -9.06 -7.50 -1.85
N LEU A 548 -9.45 -7.62 -0.58
CA LEU A 548 -8.53 -7.74 0.55
C LEU A 548 -7.60 -8.94 0.41
N ALA A 549 -8.10 -10.11 0.02
CA ALA A 549 -7.29 -11.31 -0.16
C ALA A 549 -6.29 -11.20 -1.32
N ILE A 550 -6.67 -10.50 -2.40
CA ILE A 550 -5.79 -10.22 -3.55
C ILE A 550 -4.62 -9.35 -3.09
N GLU A 551 -4.90 -8.22 -2.44
CA GLU A 551 -3.87 -7.28 -1.97
C GLU A 551 -2.92 -7.93 -0.95
N GLN A 552 -3.46 -8.74 -0.02
CA GLN A 552 -2.67 -9.50 0.96
C GLN A 552 -1.75 -10.55 0.32
N GLN A 553 -2.19 -11.19 -0.78
CA GLN A 553 -1.34 -12.12 -1.52
C GLN A 553 -0.16 -11.36 -2.16
N ALA A 554 -0.45 -10.23 -2.82
CA ALA A 554 0.59 -9.47 -3.49
C ALA A 554 1.59 -8.82 -2.54
N ALA A 555 1.15 -8.34 -1.37
CA ALA A 555 2.04 -7.86 -0.32
C ALA A 555 3.10 -8.91 0.04
N ARG A 556 2.66 -10.14 0.36
CA ARG A 556 3.57 -11.27 0.63
C ARG A 556 4.44 -11.65 -0.57
N LYS A 557 3.93 -11.48 -1.79
CA LYS A 557 4.66 -11.90 -2.98
C LYS A 557 5.76 -10.91 -3.36
N TYR A 558 5.46 -9.61 -3.34
CA TYR A 558 6.30 -8.59 -3.95
C TYR A 558 6.99 -7.66 -2.94
N TRP A 559 6.49 -7.56 -1.70
CA TRP A 559 7.13 -6.75 -0.67
C TRP A 559 7.93 -7.57 0.35
N HIS A 560 7.51 -8.81 0.61
CA HIS A 560 8.21 -9.68 1.55
C HIS A 560 9.32 -10.44 0.82
N LEU A 561 10.57 -10.26 1.27
CA LEU A 561 11.71 -10.90 0.65
C LEU A 561 12.24 -12.03 1.53
N TYR A 562 12.50 -13.17 0.91
CA TYR A 562 12.92 -14.39 1.59
C TYR A 562 14.32 -14.78 1.11
N PRO A 563 15.38 -14.57 1.90
CA PRO A 563 16.73 -15.01 1.56
C PRO A 563 16.81 -16.50 1.19
N SER A 564 15.95 -17.32 1.83
CA SER A 564 15.82 -18.76 1.62
C SER A 564 15.24 -19.15 0.25
N ALA A 565 14.56 -18.24 -0.45
CA ALA A 565 13.92 -18.54 -1.73
C ALA A 565 14.94 -18.87 -2.82
N GLY A 566 14.65 -19.88 -3.63
CA GLY A 566 15.50 -20.33 -4.73
C GLY A 566 15.55 -19.32 -5.88
N LYS A 567 16.71 -19.20 -6.54
CA LYS A 567 16.86 -18.35 -7.74
C LYS A 567 16.02 -18.83 -8.93
N ASP A 568 15.77 -20.13 -9.01
CA ASP A 568 15.02 -20.79 -10.09
C ASP A 568 13.59 -21.15 -9.66
N ASP A 569 13.15 -20.70 -8.47
CA ASP A 569 11.78 -20.91 -8.02
C ASP A 569 10.82 -20.11 -8.90
N PRO A 570 9.90 -20.78 -9.65
CA PRO A 570 8.96 -20.11 -10.52
C PRO A 570 7.96 -19.22 -9.77
N ALA A 571 7.82 -19.36 -8.45
CA ALA A 571 6.98 -18.50 -7.60
C ALA A 571 7.76 -17.32 -6.98
N ASN A 572 9.09 -17.26 -7.13
CA ASN A 572 9.92 -16.18 -6.61
C ASN A 572 10.04 -15.03 -7.64
N PRO A 573 9.60 -13.79 -7.33
CA PRO A 573 9.73 -12.67 -8.24
C PRO A 573 11.14 -12.10 -8.34
N TYR A 574 12.00 -12.38 -7.36
CA TYR A 574 13.33 -11.78 -7.25
C TYR A 574 14.43 -12.84 -7.19
N PRO A 575 14.96 -13.29 -8.35
CA PRO A 575 16.05 -14.27 -8.39
C PRO A 575 17.36 -13.73 -7.78
N GLU A 576 17.52 -12.42 -7.63
CA GLU A 576 18.71 -11.76 -7.07
C GLU A 576 18.85 -12.00 -5.55
N ALA A 577 19.78 -12.88 -5.15
CA ALA A 577 19.99 -13.21 -3.73
C ALA A 577 20.27 -11.97 -2.85
N LYS A 578 21.17 -11.08 -3.30
CA LYS A 578 21.50 -9.85 -2.57
C LYS A 578 20.32 -8.88 -2.42
N PHE A 579 19.35 -8.91 -3.33
CA PHE A 579 18.13 -8.13 -3.17
C PHE A 579 17.27 -8.74 -2.07
N ARG A 580 17.14 -10.08 -2.05
CA ARG A 580 16.39 -10.77 -1.00
C ARG A 580 16.96 -10.60 0.40
N ASP A 581 18.27 -10.39 0.52
CA ASP A 581 18.95 -10.05 1.78
C ASP A 581 18.54 -8.68 2.37
N LEU A 582 17.79 -7.86 1.62
CA LEU A 582 17.18 -6.62 2.13
C LEU A 582 15.89 -6.88 2.92
N ILE A 583 15.36 -8.10 2.90
CA ILE A 583 14.22 -8.62 3.68
C ILE A 583 12.85 -8.00 3.35
N THR A 584 12.79 -6.72 3.01
CA THR A 584 11.54 -6.03 2.71
C THR A 584 11.76 -4.94 1.65
N VAL A 585 10.75 -4.75 0.81
CA VAL A 585 10.69 -3.66 -0.17
C VAL A 585 9.98 -2.46 0.44
N GLY A 586 10.42 -1.25 0.09
CA GLY A 586 9.72 -0.01 0.38
C GLY A 586 8.78 0.37 -0.76
N ASN A 587 9.31 0.40 -1.99
CA ASN A 587 8.55 0.80 -3.17
C ASN A 587 8.56 -0.26 -4.27
N VAL A 588 7.38 -0.47 -4.89
CA VAL A 588 7.23 -1.17 -6.16
C VAL A 588 6.69 -0.19 -7.20
N MET A 589 7.50 0.07 -8.21
CA MET A 589 7.11 0.80 -9.42
C MET A 589 6.95 -0.17 -10.59
N ASP A 590 6.62 0.34 -11.77
CA ASP A 590 6.61 -0.42 -13.02
C ASP A 590 8.02 -0.80 -13.53
N TRP A 591 9.01 0.09 -13.36
CA TRP A 591 10.39 -0.12 -13.84
C TRP A 591 11.43 -0.34 -12.71
N GLN A 592 11.10 -0.06 -11.44
CA GLN A 592 12.01 -0.21 -10.29
C GLN A 592 11.29 -0.79 -9.05
N THR A 593 11.98 -1.63 -8.29
CA THR A 593 11.53 -2.07 -6.96
C THR A 593 12.69 -2.06 -5.99
N GLY A 594 12.51 -1.54 -4.77
CA GLY A 594 13.64 -1.34 -3.87
C GLY A 594 13.30 -1.10 -2.40
N ALA A 595 14.30 -1.32 -1.55
CA ALA A 595 14.26 -1.03 -0.12
C ALA A 595 14.59 0.45 0.13
N TRP A 596 13.67 1.34 -0.24
CA TRP A 596 13.74 2.78 -0.05
C TRP A 596 12.33 3.38 -0.03
N LEU A 597 12.21 4.57 0.54
CA LEU A 597 10.98 5.37 0.65
C LEU A 597 11.16 6.70 -0.06
N PHE A 598 10.07 7.38 -0.39
CA PHE A 598 10.14 8.70 -1.03
C PHE A 598 10.87 9.77 -0.19
N TRP A 599 11.06 9.53 1.12
CA TRP A 599 11.76 10.42 2.04
C TRP A 599 13.03 9.86 2.68
N GLY A 600 13.42 8.61 2.40
CA GLY A 600 14.59 8.03 3.08
C GLY A 600 14.79 6.54 2.86
N ALA A 601 15.76 5.98 3.58
CA ALA A 601 16.14 4.56 3.48
C ALA A 601 16.44 3.93 4.85
N GLU A 602 15.82 4.45 5.91
CA GLU A 602 15.92 3.85 7.25
C GLU A 602 15.18 2.51 7.26
N LYS A 603 15.84 1.44 7.72
CA LYS A 603 15.28 0.08 7.66
C LYS A 603 14.02 -0.05 8.49
N VAL A 604 13.95 0.60 9.65
CA VAL A 604 12.76 0.58 10.52
C VAL A 604 11.58 1.24 9.82
N GLN A 605 11.79 2.33 9.08
CA GLN A 605 10.73 2.99 8.35
C GLN A 605 10.30 2.14 7.14
N ILE A 606 11.25 1.59 6.37
CA ILE A 606 10.97 0.70 5.24
C ILE A 606 10.14 -0.51 5.68
N ALA A 607 10.49 -1.14 6.80
CA ALA A 607 9.72 -2.26 7.33
C ALA A 607 8.35 -1.83 7.87
N ALA A 608 8.31 -0.75 8.66
CA ALA A 608 7.11 -0.31 9.32
C ALA A 608 6.01 0.14 8.36
N ILE A 609 6.36 0.76 7.22
CA ILE A 609 5.37 1.19 6.24
C ILE A 609 4.60 0.05 5.57
N GLN A 610 5.19 -1.17 5.54
CA GLN A 610 4.52 -2.37 5.01
C GLN A 610 3.63 -3.05 6.04
N ILE A 611 3.70 -2.59 7.31
CA ILE A 611 3.00 -3.19 8.44
C ILE A 611 1.84 -2.28 8.89
N LEU A 612 2.06 -0.97 8.93
CA LEU A 612 1.05 -0.01 9.38
C LEU A 612 -0.12 0.08 8.38
N PRO A 613 -1.35 0.36 8.87
CA PRO A 613 -1.74 0.42 10.27
C PRO A 613 -1.88 -0.98 10.89
N VAL A 614 -1.63 -1.11 12.19
CA VAL A 614 -1.76 -2.40 12.90
C VAL A 614 -3.24 -2.76 13.05
N THR A 615 -3.72 -3.68 12.22
CA THR A 615 -5.10 -4.18 12.24
C THR A 615 -5.14 -5.71 12.27
N PRO A 616 -6.20 -6.33 12.82
CA PRO A 616 -6.30 -7.79 12.94
C PRO A 616 -6.13 -8.54 11.62
N VAL A 617 -6.61 -7.98 10.50
CA VAL A 617 -6.54 -8.64 9.19
C VAL A 617 -5.12 -8.79 8.67
N ASN A 618 -4.17 -7.98 9.13
CA ASN A 618 -2.79 -8.04 8.66
C ASN A 618 -2.05 -9.30 9.13
N GLU A 619 -2.55 -9.97 10.16
CA GLU A 619 -1.95 -11.20 10.70
C GLU A 619 -1.56 -12.22 9.63
N VAL A 620 -2.39 -12.36 8.60
CA VAL A 620 -2.20 -13.37 7.54
C VAL A 620 -1.00 -13.06 6.63
N MET A 621 -0.50 -11.83 6.66
CA MET A 621 0.69 -11.40 5.93
C MET A 621 1.98 -11.70 6.71
N TYR A 622 1.90 -11.75 8.04
CA TYR A 622 3.05 -11.83 8.93
C TYR A 622 3.46 -13.28 9.21
N ASP A 623 3.93 -13.99 8.20
CA ASP A 623 4.50 -15.32 8.41
C ASP A 623 5.76 -15.24 9.30
N ALA A 624 6.02 -16.33 10.03
CA ALA A 624 7.05 -16.35 11.07
C ALA A 624 8.47 -16.15 10.53
N GLU A 625 8.77 -16.60 9.31
CA GLU A 625 10.09 -16.44 8.71
C GLU A 625 10.34 -14.97 8.38
N TRP A 626 9.39 -14.33 7.67
CA TRP A 626 9.55 -12.94 7.26
C TRP A 626 9.65 -12.00 8.45
N VAL A 627 8.75 -12.10 9.45
CA VAL A 627 8.80 -11.18 10.59
C VAL A 627 10.03 -11.39 11.47
N SER A 628 10.55 -12.62 11.57
CA SER A 628 11.81 -12.88 12.28
C SER A 628 12.99 -12.25 11.54
N ASN A 629 13.01 -12.36 10.21
CA ASN A 629 14.02 -11.71 9.39
C ASN A 629 13.93 -10.18 9.46
N VAL A 630 12.72 -9.59 9.46
CA VAL A 630 12.52 -8.14 9.60
C VAL A 630 13.04 -7.66 10.94
N PHE A 631 12.70 -8.35 12.02
CA PHE A 631 13.14 -8.02 13.37
C PHE A 631 14.68 -8.05 13.47
N ALA A 632 15.33 -9.08 12.94
CA ALA A 632 16.78 -9.16 12.88
C ALA A 632 17.42 -8.08 11.98
N TYR A 633 16.85 -7.84 10.80
CA TYR A 633 17.34 -6.87 9.82
C TYR A 633 17.33 -5.43 10.34
N THR A 634 16.31 -5.10 11.13
CA THR A 634 16.08 -3.76 11.72
C THR A 634 16.74 -3.56 13.09
N MET A 635 17.28 -4.63 13.71
CA MET A 635 17.83 -4.60 15.07
C MET A 635 18.83 -3.45 15.38
N PRO A 636 19.77 -3.08 14.47
CA PRO A 636 20.67 -1.96 14.73
C PRO A 636 19.94 -0.62 14.94
N GLU A 637 18.78 -0.43 14.31
CA GLU A 637 17.97 0.79 14.40
C GLU A 637 16.93 0.67 15.52
N LEU A 638 16.36 -0.52 15.77
CA LEU A 638 15.45 -0.78 16.90
C LEU A 638 16.09 -0.44 18.25
N THR A 639 17.37 -0.78 18.43
CA THR A 639 18.14 -0.55 19.67
C THR A 639 18.68 0.88 19.81
N ASN A 640 18.56 1.70 18.76
CA ASN A 640 18.99 3.10 18.79
C ASN A 640 17.83 4.02 19.17
N ALA A 641 18.04 4.84 20.21
CA ALA A 641 17.03 5.76 20.74
C ALA A 641 16.72 6.95 19.82
N SER A 642 17.51 7.21 18.77
CA SER A 642 17.22 8.28 17.81
C SER A 642 16.05 7.97 16.87
N TYR A 643 15.73 6.69 16.68
CA TYR A 643 14.58 6.27 15.88
C TYR A 643 13.32 6.23 16.75
N ALA A 644 12.24 6.82 16.23
CA ALA A 644 11.00 6.98 16.97
C ALA A 644 10.36 5.64 17.37
N ASP A 645 9.85 5.58 18.59
CA ASP A 645 9.14 4.42 19.13
C ASP A 645 7.89 4.06 18.30
N SER A 646 7.26 5.05 17.66
CA SER A 646 6.10 4.85 16.78
C SER A 646 6.37 3.84 15.65
N TRP A 647 7.53 3.92 14.99
CA TRP A 647 7.94 2.94 13.96
C TRP A 647 8.30 1.58 14.55
N LYS A 648 8.92 1.55 15.73
CA LYS A 648 9.27 0.30 16.42
C LYS A 648 8.03 -0.48 16.86
N SER A 649 6.99 0.23 17.30
CA SER A 649 5.73 -0.36 17.79
C SER A 649 5.09 -1.31 16.78
N VAL A 650 5.07 -0.95 15.50
CA VAL A 650 4.43 -1.78 14.47
C VAL A 650 5.29 -3.00 14.14
N ILE A 651 6.63 -2.86 14.15
CA ILE A 651 7.55 -4.00 13.94
C ILE A 651 7.39 -5.02 15.07
N TYR A 652 7.29 -4.56 16.33
CA TYR A 652 7.07 -5.46 17.47
C TYR A 652 5.71 -6.16 17.37
N ALA A 653 4.65 -5.43 16.96
CA ALA A 653 3.34 -6.04 16.72
C ALA A 653 3.41 -7.15 15.67
N ALA A 654 4.06 -6.92 14.52
CA ALA A 654 4.24 -7.94 13.49
C ALA A 654 5.10 -9.11 13.98
N TYR A 655 6.21 -8.84 14.68
CA TYR A 655 7.11 -9.86 15.22
C TYR A 655 6.42 -10.82 16.20
N ALA A 656 5.37 -10.35 16.89
CA ALA A 656 4.59 -11.19 17.79
C ALA A 656 3.91 -12.39 17.10
N ASN A 657 3.75 -12.39 15.77
CA ASN A 657 3.31 -13.58 15.03
C ASN A 657 4.30 -14.75 15.14
N ALA A 658 5.60 -14.46 15.28
CA ALA A 658 6.65 -15.47 15.48
C ALA A 658 6.94 -15.71 16.97
N ASN A 659 7.15 -14.62 17.73
CA ASN A 659 7.59 -14.68 19.13
C ASN A 659 6.82 -13.67 20.01
N PRO A 660 5.58 -14.00 20.43
CA PRO A 660 4.72 -13.05 21.13
C PRO A 660 5.25 -12.61 22.50
N GLN A 661 5.91 -13.51 23.24
CA GLN A 661 6.50 -13.17 24.55
C GLN A 661 7.64 -12.15 24.42
N GLU A 662 8.52 -12.36 23.43
CA GLU A 662 9.64 -11.45 23.20
C GLU A 662 9.12 -10.09 22.70
N ALA A 663 8.20 -10.10 21.73
CA ALA A 663 7.56 -8.88 21.26
C ALA A 663 6.89 -8.08 22.39
N ALA A 664 6.20 -8.74 23.32
CA ALA A 664 5.61 -8.09 24.50
C ALA A 664 6.68 -7.44 25.40
N ALA A 665 7.82 -8.12 25.60
CA ALA A 665 8.93 -7.58 26.38
C ALA A 665 9.56 -6.35 25.72
N TRP A 666 9.69 -6.33 24.39
CA TRP A 666 10.16 -5.16 23.65
C TRP A 666 9.16 -4.01 23.67
N SER A 667 7.87 -4.32 23.45
CA SER A 667 6.76 -3.37 23.53
C SER A 667 6.70 -2.65 24.87
N ALA A 668 7.02 -3.32 25.98
CA ALA A 668 7.03 -2.75 27.33
C ALA A 668 8.07 -1.64 27.56
N ASN A 669 8.99 -1.42 26.60
CA ASN A 669 10.00 -0.36 26.66
C ASN A 669 9.62 0.89 25.84
N LEU A 670 8.53 0.82 25.06
CA LEU A 670 8.05 1.95 24.26
C LEU A 670 7.38 3.01 25.13
N SER A 671 7.51 4.26 24.70
CA SER A 671 6.92 5.43 25.36
C SER A 671 6.01 6.26 24.46
N ASP A 672 6.06 6.01 23.15
CA ASP A 672 5.27 6.68 22.12
C ASP A 672 4.82 5.69 21.03
N TRP A 673 3.62 5.91 20.51
CA TRP A 673 2.96 5.09 19.48
C TRP A 673 2.60 5.90 18.23
N GLY A 674 2.95 7.19 18.20
CA GLY A 674 2.57 8.10 17.13
C GLY A 674 1.06 8.35 17.08
N SER A 675 0.59 8.90 15.97
CA SER A 675 -0.83 9.19 15.77
C SER A 675 -1.63 8.01 15.20
N GLY A 676 -0.99 7.17 14.38
CA GLY A 676 -1.61 6.04 13.67
C GLY A 676 -1.70 4.73 14.46
N ASN A 677 -1.25 4.69 15.72
CA ASN A 677 -1.38 3.52 16.59
C ASN A 677 -1.65 3.95 18.05
N THR A 678 -1.98 2.99 18.90
CA THR A 678 -2.20 3.20 20.34
C THR A 678 -1.51 2.09 21.14
N TYR A 679 -1.16 2.38 22.39
CA TYR A 679 -0.62 1.35 23.30
C TYR A 679 -1.58 0.17 23.40
N THR A 680 -2.88 0.48 23.57
CA THR A 680 -3.91 -0.53 23.67
C THR A 680 -3.96 -1.41 22.43
N ASN A 681 -3.93 -0.82 21.22
CA ASN A 681 -4.02 -1.59 19.98
C ASN A 681 -2.78 -2.45 19.74
N GLU A 682 -1.58 -1.94 20.04
CA GLU A 682 -0.34 -2.74 19.96
C GLU A 682 -0.40 -3.94 20.90
N LEU A 683 -0.64 -3.72 22.20
CA LEU A 683 -0.63 -4.81 23.17
C LEU A 683 -1.80 -5.78 22.94
N TYR A 684 -2.96 -5.28 22.52
CA TYR A 684 -4.08 -6.12 22.08
C TYR A 684 -3.68 -7.01 20.89
N PHE A 685 -2.99 -6.45 19.89
CA PHE A 685 -2.52 -7.24 18.75
C PHE A 685 -1.54 -8.33 19.20
N ILE A 686 -0.50 -7.98 19.97
CA ILE A 686 0.50 -8.92 20.50
C ILE A 686 -0.15 -10.02 21.34
N SER A 687 -1.08 -9.66 22.23
CA SER A 687 -1.74 -10.59 23.15
C SER A 687 -2.74 -11.54 22.49
N THR A 688 -3.07 -11.32 21.21
CA THR A 688 -4.02 -12.15 20.45
C THR A 688 -3.33 -12.98 19.37
N ARG A 689 -1.98 -13.04 19.35
CA ARG A 689 -1.21 -13.86 18.41
C ARG A 689 -1.29 -15.35 18.74
N PRO A 690 -1.01 -16.25 17.77
CA PRO A 690 -0.82 -17.67 18.07
C PRO A 690 0.24 -17.87 19.16
N ASN A 691 -0.10 -18.63 20.20
CA ASN A 691 0.79 -18.91 21.34
C ASN A 691 0.94 -20.42 21.57
N PRO A 692 1.65 -21.15 20.68
CA PRO A 692 1.69 -22.61 20.70
C PRO A 692 2.39 -23.19 21.93
N ASN A 693 3.27 -22.44 22.60
CA ASN A 693 3.99 -22.88 23.79
C ASN A 693 3.18 -22.71 25.10
N GLY A 694 2.04 -22.00 25.04
CA GLY A 694 1.16 -21.75 26.18
C GLY A 694 1.75 -20.91 27.32
N GLN A 695 2.94 -20.33 27.15
CA GLN A 695 3.55 -19.47 28.16
C GLN A 695 2.84 -18.11 28.18
N PRO A 696 2.66 -17.49 29.36
CA PRO A 696 2.08 -16.15 29.47
C PRO A 696 2.73 -15.17 28.48
N ILE A 697 1.94 -14.58 27.56
CA ILE A 697 2.48 -13.63 26.56
C ILE A 697 3.10 -12.42 27.25
N CYS A 698 2.42 -11.82 28.21
CA CYS A 698 2.94 -10.67 28.95
C CYS A 698 3.82 -11.09 30.14
N GLY A 699 3.64 -12.31 30.68
CA GLY A 699 4.43 -12.77 31.83
C GLY A 699 4.50 -11.70 32.94
N ASN A 700 5.71 -11.40 33.42
CA ASN A 700 5.97 -10.30 34.35
C ASN A 700 6.52 -9.07 33.59
N LEU A 701 5.70 -8.45 32.73
CA LEU A 701 6.11 -7.19 32.11
C LEU A 701 6.46 -6.15 33.19
N PRO A 702 7.50 -5.33 32.98
CA PRO A 702 7.89 -4.33 33.96
C PRO A 702 6.78 -3.28 34.21
N SER A 703 6.49 -2.99 35.48
CA SER A 703 5.47 -2.01 35.89
C SER A 703 6.01 -0.93 36.83
N ASN A 704 5.48 0.29 36.75
CA ASN A 704 5.74 1.31 37.77
C ASN A 704 5.03 0.94 39.10
N PRO A 705 5.54 1.39 40.26
CA PRO A 705 4.77 1.38 41.49
C PRO A 705 3.66 2.45 41.43
N TYR A 706 2.39 2.06 41.61
CA TYR A 706 1.23 2.96 41.58
C TYR A 706 0.59 3.12 42.96
N GLY A 707 0.09 4.32 43.26
CA GLY A 707 -0.50 4.69 44.56
C GLY A 707 0.22 5.85 45.25
N ASN A 708 -0.07 6.06 46.54
CA ASN A 708 0.52 7.14 47.33
C ASN A 708 1.80 6.65 48.02
N PHE A 709 2.90 7.38 47.81
CA PHE A 709 4.20 7.01 48.35
C PHE A 709 4.97 8.17 48.96
N LYS A 710 5.69 7.89 50.04
CA LYS A 710 6.87 8.64 50.48
C LYS A 710 8.09 8.01 49.81
N ILE A 711 8.83 8.80 49.02
CA ILE A 711 9.97 8.30 48.26
C ILE A 711 11.25 8.49 49.08
N LYS A 712 12.06 7.44 49.20
CA LYS A 712 13.30 7.43 50.00
C LYS A 712 14.49 6.96 49.16
N THR A 713 15.61 7.68 49.21
CA THR A 713 16.85 7.27 48.55
C THR A 713 17.53 6.11 49.27
N THR A 714 18.42 5.39 48.58
CA THR A 714 19.28 4.37 49.21
C THR A 714 20.22 4.94 50.27
N SER A 715 20.55 6.25 50.22
CA SER A 715 21.29 6.96 51.27
C SER A 715 20.47 7.25 52.54
N GLY A 716 19.17 6.96 52.52
CA GLY A 716 18.30 7.06 53.69
C GLY A 716 17.47 8.35 53.78
N LYS A 717 17.61 9.27 52.82
CA LYS A 717 16.92 10.57 52.80
C LYS A 717 15.58 10.48 52.08
N TYR A 718 14.58 11.22 52.54
CA TYR A 718 13.27 11.31 51.88
C TYR A 718 13.22 12.50 50.92
N ILE A 719 12.45 12.33 49.85
CA ILE A 719 12.21 13.37 48.86
C ILE A 719 11.22 14.39 49.42
N ILE A 720 11.56 15.67 49.30
CA ILE A 720 10.71 16.82 49.60
C ILE A 720 10.72 17.80 48.44
N SER A 721 9.63 18.55 48.28
CA SER A 721 9.54 19.71 47.39
C SER A 721 9.58 20.99 48.21
N ALA A 722 10.32 22.00 47.75
CA ALA A 722 10.34 23.33 48.36
C ALA A 722 8.93 23.96 48.43
N ALA A 723 8.72 24.91 49.36
CA ALA A 723 7.42 25.56 49.54
C ALA A 723 6.90 26.17 48.22
N ASN A 724 5.63 25.91 47.88
CA ASN A 724 4.95 26.26 46.62
C ASN A 724 5.37 25.45 45.37
N GLY A 725 5.49 24.11 45.45
CA GLY A 725 5.75 23.26 44.28
C GLY A 725 7.15 23.34 43.69
N GLY A 726 8.12 23.78 44.49
CA GLY A 726 9.48 24.05 44.01
C GLY A 726 10.31 22.80 43.71
N GLN A 727 11.61 23.03 43.52
CA GLN A 727 12.60 22.00 43.24
C GLN A 727 12.55 20.85 44.27
N LEU A 728 12.68 19.62 43.77
CA LEU A 728 12.73 18.41 44.56
C LEU A 728 14.15 18.19 45.09
N SER A 729 14.26 17.84 46.37
CA SER A 729 15.53 17.47 47.00
C SER A 729 15.36 16.26 47.94
N ALA A 730 16.41 15.45 48.07
CA ALA A 730 16.51 14.33 48.97
C ALA A 730 17.21 14.74 50.29
N THR A 731 16.53 15.55 51.11
CA THR A 731 17.14 16.16 52.31
C THR A 731 16.45 15.75 53.63
N ALA A 732 15.22 15.26 53.60
CA ALA A 732 14.48 14.93 54.82
C ALA A 732 15.00 13.63 55.49
N ASN A 733 15.11 13.66 56.83
CA ASN A 733 15.67 12.55 57.63
C ASN A 733 14.63 11.58 58.22
N SER A 734 13.34 11.96 58.19
CA SER A 734 12.27 11.15 58.77
C SER A 734 11.01 11.22 57.93
N THR A 735 10.12 10.24 58.12
CA THR A 735 8.83 10.16 57.44
C THR A 735 7.89 11.31 57.75
N ASN A 736 8.10 12.03 58.86
CA ASN A 736 7.23 13.14 59.29
C ASN A 736 7.44 14.40 58.45
N PHE A 737 8.62 14.52 57.84
CA PHE A 737 8.99 15.66 56.99
C PHE A 737 9.00 15.30 55.50
N ALA A 738 8.60 14.07 55.15
CA ALA A 738 8.60 13.58 53.77
C ALA A 738 7.30 13.96 53.06
N ASP A 739 7.42 14.41 51.81
CA ASP A 739 6.26 14.65 50.97
C ASP A 739 5.64 13.33 50.46
N VAL A 740 4.33 13.37 50.24
CA VAL A 740 3.58 12.26 49.64
C VAL A 740 3.40 12.54 48.16
N PHE A 741 3.76 11.58 47.33
CA PHE A 741 3.62 11.61 45.88
C PHE A 741 2.60 10.56 45.45
N TYR A 742 1.60 10.97 44.68
CA TYR A 742 0.68 10.09 43.98
C TYR A 742 1.31 9.65 42.66
N SER A 743 1.56 8.35 42.53
CA SER A 743 2.04 7.71 41.31
C SER A 743 0.88 7.12 40.53
N ALA A 744 0.60 7.63 39.32
CA ALA A 744 -0.54 7.22 38.50
C ALA A 744 -0.11 6.47 37.24
N TYR A 745 -1.00 5.62 36.72
CA TYR A 745 -0.77 4.82 35.52
C TYR A 745 -0.67 5.67 34.26
N VAL A 746 0.33 5.35 33.44
CA VAL A 746 0.52 5.77 32.05
C VAL A 746 1.00 4.52 31.31
N PRO A 747 0.61 4.29 30.04
CA PRO A 747 1.20 3.24 29.20
C PRO A 747 2.72 3.15 29.34
N ASN A 748 3.21 1.97 29.75
CA ASN A 748 4.61 1.66 30.05
C ASN A 748 5.35 2.59 31.03
N ALA A 749 4.65 3.51 31.69
CA ALA A 749 5.25 4.55 32.53
C ALA A 749 4.32 4.90 33.71
N GLY A 750 4.54 6.08 34.28
CA GLY A 750 3.65 6.67 35.26
C GLY A 750 3.98 8.14 35.46
N THR A 751 3.08 8.86 36.11
CA THR A 751 3.32 10.25 36.56
C THR A 751 3.61 10.26 38.05
N LEU A 752 4.34 11.26 38.54
CA LEU A 752 4.41 11.56 39.96
C LEU A 752 3.74 12.91 40.22
N GLN A 753 2.76 12.95 41.12
CA GLN A 753 2.05 14.18 41.49
C GLN A 753 2.18 14.42 42.99
N LEU A 754 2.58 15.63 43.37
CA LEU A 754 2.69 16.02 44.76
C LEU A 754 1.28 16.10 45.40
N ALA A 755 1.06 15.38 46.50
CA ALA A 755 -0.29 15.15 47.01
C ALA A 755 -0.95 16.39 47.62
N ARG A 756 -0.14 17.32 48.18
CA ARG A 756 -0.61 18.51 48.93
C ARG A 756 -1.17 19.62 48.04
N ASP A 757 -0.61 19.81 46.84
CA ASP A 757 -0.96 20.90 45.91
C ASP A 757 -1.35 20.41 44.50
N LYS A 758 -1.33 19.08 44.28
CA LYS A 758 -1.71 18.42 43.02
C LYS A 758 -0.83 18.82 41.83
N GLN A 759 0.39 19.29 42.07
CA GLN A 759 1.32 19.60 40.99
C GLN A 759 2.12 18.35 40.58
N TYR A 760 2.21 18.11 39.28
CA TYR A 760 3.01 17.04 38.69
C TYR A 760 4.49 17.39 38.73
N VAL A 761 5.30 16.37 39.01
CA VAL A 761 6.76 16.43 38.96
C VAL A 761 7.18 16.50 37.49
N THR A 762 7.93 17.54 37.15
CA THR A 762 8.44 17.83 35.82
C THR A 762 9.94 17.53 35.77
N ALA A 763 10.36 16.78 34.77
CA ALA A 763 11.74 16.53 34.41
C ALA A 763 12.11 17.31 33.14
N ASP A 764 13.04 18.24 33.28
CA ASP A 764 13.47 19.12 32.21
C ASP A 764 14.16 18.35 31.07
N GLN A 765 13.91 18.79 29.82
CA GLN A 765 14.47 18.18 28.61
C GLN A 765 16.01 18.25 28.57
N SER A 766 16.61 19.34 29.05
CA SER A 766 18.08 19.47 29.04
C SER A 766 18.75 18.57 30.07
N GLY A 767 18.03 18.25 31.16
CA GLY A 767 18.58 17.57 32.33
C GLY A 767 19.49 18.47 33.17
N THR A 768 19.48 19.78 32.97
CA THR A 768 20.34 20.72 33.70
C THR A 768 19.69 21.20 34.99
N TYR A 769 18.36 21.26 35.01
CA TYR A 769 17.60 21.76 36.15
C TYR A 769 17.12 20.64 37.05
N SER A 770 16.99 20.95 38.34
CA SER A 770 16.37 20.03 39.27
C SER A 770 14.91 19.78 38.91
N LEU A 771 14.45 18.55 39.11
CA LEU A 771 13.04 18.18 39.01
C LEU A 771 12.22 19.11 39.90
N SER A 772 11.03 19.51 39.46
CA SER A 772 10.15 20.41 40.22
C SER A 772 8.70 19.96 40.14
N ALA A 773 7.92 20.14 41.19
CA ALA A 773 6.50 19.81 41.19
C ALA A 773 5.69 21.04 40.78
N ALA A 774 5.71 21.41 39.50
CA ALA A 774 5.30 22.75 39.06
C ALA A 774 4.10 22.79 38.08
N ARG A 775 3.65 21.64 37.57
CA ARG A 775 2.62 21.59 36.49
C ARG A 775 1.28 21.09 36.98
N THR A 776 0.19 21.65 36.49
CA THR A 776 -1.19 21.19 36.81
C THR A 776 -1.70 20.11 35.86
N ILE A 777 -1.03 19.91 34.71
CA ILE A 777 -1.35 18.92 33.68
C ILE A 777 -0.09 18.12 33.40
N ALA A 778 -0.23 16.80 33.24
CA ALA A 778 0.87 15.91 32.87
C ALA A 778 0.95 15.72 31.36
N ASP A 779 2.15 15.96 30.81
CA ASP A 779 2.50 15.61 29.44
C ASP A 779 3.81 14.81 29.44
N THR A 780 4.64 14.92 28.40
CA THR A 780 5.85 14.15 28.18
C THR A 780 6.90 14.40 29.28
N TRP A 781 6.95 15.61 29.83
CA TRP A 781 7.93 15.98 30.87
C TRP A 781 7.56 15.47 32.27
N GLU A 782 6.31 15.07 32.47
CA GLU A 782 5.78 14.57 33.74
C GLU A 782 5.72 13.03 33.80
N ARG A 783 6.23 12.36 32.76
CA ARG A 783 6.25 10.90 32.66
C ARG A 783 7.59 10.32 33.09
N PHE A 784 7.51 9.27 33.89
CA PHE A 784 8.65 8.55 34.44
C PHE A 784 8.49 7.04 34.26
N ILE A 785 9.58 6.39 33.86
CA ILE A 785 9.70 4.94 33.83
C ILE A 785 10.42 4.53 35.12
N ILE A 786 9.72 3.81 35.99
CA ILE A 786 10.23 3.43 37.32
C ILE A 786 10.35 1.90 37.35
N ARG A 787 11.57 1.41 37.52
CA ARG A 787 11.90 -0.03 37.34
C ARG A 787 12.83 -0.51 38.44
N GLN A 788 12.77 -1.81 38.75
CA GLN A 788 13.70 -2.43 39.69
C GLN A 788 15.14 -2.16 39.22
N LYS A 789 15.95 -1.50 40.05
CA LYS A 789 17.31 -1.13 39.70
C LYS A 789 18.19 -2.39 39.65
N ILE A 790 18.92 -2.56 38.53
CA ILE A 790 19.84 -3.69 38.36
C ILE A 790 20.94 -3.66 39.43
N GLY A 791 21.21 -4.81 40.04
CA GLY A 791 22.25 -4.98 41.08
C GLY A 791 21.85 -4.54 42.48
N GLU A 792 20.64 -3.98 42.67
CA GLU A 792 20.12 -3.56 43.97
C GLU A 792 19.14 -4.58 44.56
N ARG A 793 18.88 -4.46 45.87
CA ARG A 793 17.87 -5.30 46.55
C ARG A 793 16.47 -5.06 45.97
N GLN A 794 15.62 -6.08 46.02
CA GLN A 794 14.22 -5.98 45.58
C GLN A 794 13.51 -4.81 46.29
N GLY A 795 12.75 -4.03 45.53
CA GLY A 795 12.04 -2.84 46.02
C GLY A 795 12.88 -1.55 46.01
N VAL A 796 14.10 -1.60 45.45
CA VAL A 796 14.89 -0.42 45.09
C VAL A 796 14.77 -0.19 43.59
N TYR A 797 14.32 1.01 43.22
CA TYR A 797 13.97 1.37 41.85
C TYR A 797 14.92 2.44 41.30
N SER A 798 15.18 2.36 40.00
CA SER A 798 15.69 3.47 39.20
C SER A 798 14.51 4.27 38.66
N ILE A 799 14.70 5.58 38.48
CA ILE A 799 13.70 6.47 37.87
C ILE A 799 14.32 7.02 36.59
N LYS A 800 13.68 6.83 35.45
CA LYS A 800 14.08 7.37 34.15
C LYS A 800 13.04 8.39 33.69
N ALA A 801 13.48 9.59 33.31
CA ALA A 801 12.61 10.62 32.76
C ALA A 801 12.32 10.31 31.28
N VAL A 802 11.04 10.40 30.88
CA VAL A 802 10.65 10.18 29.49
C VAL A 802 11.08 11.35 28.60
N SER A 803 11.11 12.58 29.12
CA SER A 803 11.50 13.78 28.37
C SER A 803 12.81 13.61 27.61
N ASN A 804 13.88 13.20 28.30
CA ASN A 804 15.22 13.09 27.71
C ASN A 804 15.84 11.69 27.77
N GLY A 805 15.09 10.70 28.24
CA GLY A 805 15.56 9.32 28.36
C GLY A 805 16.70 9.10 29.36
N LYS A 806 16.98 10.06 30.26
CA LYS A 806 18.04 9.95 31.27
C LYS A 806 17.51 9.52 32.63
N TYR A 807 18.40 8.99 33.45
CA TYR A 807 18.10 8.53 34.80
C TYR A 807 18.23 9.65 35.83
N VAL A 808 17.34 9.63 36.81
CA VAL A 808 17.33 10.57 37.93
C VAL A 808 18.44 10.24 38.92
N ARG A 809 19.23 11.25 39.25
CA ARG A 809 20.30 11.22 40.25
C ARG A 809 20.04 12.26 41.34
N VAL A 810 20.64 12.03 42.49
CA VAL A 810 20.70 13.00 43.58
C VAL A 810 22.06 13.70 43.53
N GLY A 811 22.06 15.02 43.33
CA GLY A 811 23.25 15.87 43.35
C GLY A 811 23.87 16.00 44.73
N GLY A 812 25.07 16.58 44.80
CA GLY A 812 25.80 16.77 46.06
C GLY A 812 25.08 17.68 47.07
N ASP A 813 24.23 18.57 46.58
CA ASP A 813 23.34 19.44 47.36
C ASP A 813 22.00 18.79 47.73
N GLY A 814 21.79 17.53 47.32
CA GLY A 814 20.56 16.78 47.52
C GLY A 814 19.50 17.01 46.43
N SER A 815 19.73 17.88 45.44
CA SER A 815 18.78 18.12 44.35
C SER A 815 18.58 16.89 43.47
N LEU A 816 17.36 16.70 42.93
CA LEU A 816 17.08 15.61 42.00
C LEU A 816 17.23 16.10 40.57
N VAL A 817 18.05 15.46 39.74
CA VAL A 817 18.34 15.89 38.36
C VAL A 817 18.28 14.67 37.42
N ASN A 818 17.67 14.81 36.23
CA ASN A 818 17.57 13.76 35.21
C ASN A 818 18.70 13.85 34.17
N ASP A 819 19.93 13.59 34.61
CA ASP A 819 21.14 13.69 33.79
C ASP A 819 22.01 12.42 33.79
N GLY A 820 21.59 11.33 34.44
CA GLY A 820 22.27 10.03 34.39
C GLY A 820 22.16 9.39 33.01
N ALA A 821 23.28 9.11 32.36
CA ALA A 821 23.30 8.59 30.98
C ALA A 821 22.91 7.11 30.92
N VAL A 822 23.30 6.34 31.93
CA VAL A 822 22.98 4.92 32.05
C VAL A 822 22.37 4.60 33.42
N GLU A 823 21.68 3.45 33.53
CA GLU A 823 21.00 3.09 34.78
C GLU A 823 21.96 2.98 35.96
N LYS A 824 23.22 2.59 35.71
CA LYS A 824 24.26 2.54 36.73
C LYS A 824 24.42 3.87 37.46
N ASP A 825 24.27 4.99 36.75
CA ASP A 825 24.40 6.34 37.29
C ASP A 825 23.21 6.72 38.19
N ALA A 826 22.05 6.08 38.01
CA ALA A 826 20.82 6.40 38.71
C ALA A 826 20.95 6.25 40.24
N THR A 827 20.37 7.17 41.00
CA THR A 827 20.16 6.94 42.44
C THR A 827 19.11 5.83 42.62
N GLY A 828 19.28 4.99 43.64
CA GLY A 828 18.27 3.99 44.02
C GLY A 828 17.19 4.62 44.90
N PHE A 829 15.92 4.35 44.60
CA PHE A 829 14.76 4.88 45.32
C PHE A 829 13.86 3.77 45.85
N ARG A 830 13.30 3.95 47.05
CA ARG A 830 12.28 3.09 47.65
C ARG A 830 10.95 3.83 47.73
N PHE A 831 9.89 3.21 47.24
CA PHE A 831 8.53 3.74 47.27
C PHE A 831 7.81 3.17 48.49
N ILE A 832 7.77 3.94 49.59
CA ILE A 832 7.17 3.52 50.86
C ILE A 832 5.72 3.99 50.86
N LYS A 833 4.75 3.06 50.99
CA LYS A 833 3.32 3.41 51.00
C LYS A 833 3.03 4.46 52.08
N ALA A 834 2.36 5.54 51.67
CA ALA A 834 2.04 6.69 52.49
C ALA A 834 0.80 6.47 53.37
#